data_AF-A0A2E5ARF6-F1
#
_entry.id   AF-A0A2E5ARF6-F1
#
_cell.length_a   1.000
_cell.length_b   1.000
_cell.length_c   1.000
_cell.angle_alpha   90.00
_cell.angle_beta   90.00
_cell.angle_gamma   90.00
#
_symmetry.space_group_name_H-M   'P 1'
#
loop_
_entity.id
_entity.type
_entity.pdbx_description
1 polymer ?
#
loop_
_entity_poly.entity_id
_entity_poly.type
_entity_poly.pdbx_seq_one_letter_code
_entity_poly.pdbx_strand_id
1 'polypeptide(L)'
;MYNKTNLHFINNLTNDIQILEELISNNKLESFDRIGAEQEFCIVDSNFRANPINKKLLNELNSNDFVAEIAKFNMELNIKPIDINKNCLEQLHKVILNKMKLASFKAKKLDSKIIMTGILPTVRKYDLRFENITNNKRYFDLCNAINTIRGDYYKLRIRGLDELVFQHDSPLVEGCNTGYQFHLQIGPKDFKKMYNISQLIAAPVLAISTNSPMLFGKRLWNETRIAVFQQSTDTRIIGNYHPETLPRVTFGNEWINKSIIEIFKEDIIRYKILLKQLTQSKENSKIPKMKALSLHNSTVYRWNRPCYGIYKGKPSLRIEARMFPAGPTIIDQVANSSFWLGLMNFFKYNLSEDISELMDFKDARSNFYASAQQGIDSTFKWINGKRIGARKLILNELIPKAAIGLARLNIDAEHIDKYLNIIKERTISRQTGSRWITDSFDELSKKASIQNSLSSITSEIIELQAADIPVHKWPISKETVVINNPSNLLAEECMDRYIYSVYENEPINLALKINEWKKHDYIVVVNRQGKITGDITEKELKKAKKQKLSLVKDIMNKNVIYIQPDTTISKALKIINENNLKMLPVCENKLFIGMLQKELLTKYELDKKNDNYINNLDSRILGNYHLGKSKKTILFICGVHGNELSGKIALTNIFKYLEENSIEINGNIIGLQANMEAIKQKERFIDYDLNRIWQKKYFQLAIKNNQKNSELYELKKTHSIIETIIEKKKKNNITIVDLHNTSSQDGLFTIVSNENEEKIASYVEIPCITKLFSKVKGSLVQYYNSKGITSLVFEGGAINDPVSIFNHENGIYKILQKMKFIKENDIPINIIKEREQIKIIHKNKFSKHEVKYIHKIKNEDKFIMMNNITNFKNVNKNDIIGKDVNGEVRAPIKGKILMPLYQSQGSEGFYIIS
;
A
#
# COMPACT_ATOMS: atom_id res chain seq x y z
N MET A 1 18.03 38.40 29.40
CA MET A 1 17.10 38.83 30.47
C MET A 1 16.18 37.68 30.83
N TYR A 2 16.14 37.25 32.10
CA TYR A 2 15.14 36.28 32.58
C TYR A 2 13.78 36.98 32.67
N ASN A 3 12.84 36.67 31.76
CA ASN A 3 11.47 37.17 31.84
C ASN A 3 10.78 36.68 33.13
N LYS A 4 9.94 37.53 33.76
CA LYS A 4 9.15 37.18 34.99
C LYS A 4 8.41 35.83 34.89
N THR A 5 8.00 35.43 33.68
CA THR A 5 7.36 34.14 33.38
C THR A 5 8.27 32.93 33.65
N ASN A 6 9.59 33.04 33.41
CA ASN A 6 10.54 31.96 33.70
C ASN A 6 10.68 31.73 35.21
N LEU A 7 10.78 32.82 35.98
CA LEU A 7 10.91 32.76 37.45
C LEU A 7 9.68 32.10 38.07
N HIS A 8 8.47 32.48 37.62
CA HIS A 8 7.24 31.89 38.12
C HIS A 8 7.13 30.39 37.80
N PHE A 9 7.53 29.97 36.59
CA PHE A 9 7.50 28.56 36.22
C PHE A 9 8.51 27.72 37.03
N ILE A 10 9.74 28.22 37.23
CA ILE A 10 10.76 27.53 38.03
C ILE A 10 10.30 27.38 39.48
N ASN A 11 9.73 28.44 40.09
CA ASN A 11 9.20 28.36 41.45
C ASN A 11 8.06 27.33 41.56
N ASN A 12 7.14 27.30 40.58
CA ASN A 12 6.08 26.30 40.58
C ASN A 12 6.63 24.87 40.41
N LEU A 13 7.68 24.70 39.60
CA LEU A 13 8.34 23.41 39.37
C LEU A 13 9.07 22.90 40.62
N THR A 14 9.78 23.78 41.35
CA THR A 14 10.42 23.41 42.62
C THR A 14 9.39 23.11 43.70
N ASN A 15 8.29 23.87 43.77
CA ASN A 15 7.19 23.60 44.69
C ASN A 15 6.51 22.26 44.39
N ASP A 16 6.27 21.93 43.11
CA ASP A 16 5.70 20.64 42.71
C ASP A 16 6.57 19.47 43.19
N ILE A 17 7.91 19.61 43.18
CA ILE A 17 8.83 18.59 43.72
C ILE A 17 8.71 18.46 45.24
N GLN A 18 8.69 19.58 45.97
CA GLN A 18 8.54 19.55 47.43
C GLN A 18 7.22 18.87 47.82
N ILE A 19 6.13 19.19 47.12
CA ILE A 19 4.84 18.53 47.31
C ILE A 19 4.94 17.01 47.03
N LEU A 20 5.67 16.60 45.98
CA LEU A 20 5.87 15.18 45.70
C LEU A 20 6.69 14.48 46.80
N GLU A 21 7.74 15.13 47.31
CA GLU A 21 8.53 14.64 48.46
C GLU A 21 7.65 14.46 49.71
N GLU A 22 6.77 15.42 50.00
CA GLU A 22 5.81 15.33 51.09
C GLU A 22 4.79 14.21 50.89
N LEU A 23 4.26 14.03 49.67
CA LEU A 23 3.30 12.95 49.39
C LEU A 23 3.93 11.56 49.54
N ILE A 24 5.20 11.41 49.12
CA ILE A 24 5.95 10.16 49.30
C ILE A 24 6.21 9.92 50.79
N SER A 25 6.74 10.91 51.51
CA SER A 25 7.10 10.79 52.93
C SER A 25 5.90 10.51 53.82
N ASN A 26 4.74 11.10 53.50
CA ASN A 26 3.49 10.91 54.23
C ASN A 26 2.66 9.70 53.76
N ASN A 27 3.18 8.86 52.86
CA ASN A 27 2.46 7.71 52.26
C ASN A 27 1.07 8.06 51.68
N LYS A 28 0.93 9.24 51.08
CA LYS A 28 -0.35 9.74 50.50
C LYS A 28 -0.58 9.30 49.05
N LEU A 29 0.42 8.70 48.42
CA LEU A 29 0.32 8.14 47.07
C LEU A 29 -0.32 6.76 47.09
N GLU A 30 -1.10 6.46 46.06
CA GLU A 30 -1.74 5.16 45.90
C GLU A 30 -0.70 4.05 45.69
N SER A 31 -0.83 2.98 46.47
CA SER A 31 -0.02 1.77 46.35
C SER A 31 -0.90 0.64 45.82
N PHE A 32 -1.16 0.66 44.52
CA PHE A 32 -1.98 -0.34 43.83
C PHE A 32 -1.39 -0.63 42.45
N ASP A 33 -1.27 -1.91 42.10
CA ASP A 33 -0.63 -2.32 40.86
C ASP A 33 -1.64 -2.37 39.72
N ARG A 34 -1.38 -1.58 38.66
CA ARG A 34 -2.17 -1.52 37.44
C ARG A 34 -1.28 -1.50 36.22
N ILE A 35 -1.81 -2.04 35.14
CA ILE A 35 -1.20 -1.90 33.81
C ILE A 35 -2.01 -0.93 32.96
N GLY A 36 -1.35 -0.31 32.00
CA GLY A 36 -1.98 0.52 30.97
C GLY A 36 -1.12 0.52 29.72
N ALA A 37 -1.63 1.08 28.62
CA ALA A 37 -0.77 1.35 27.49
C ALA A 37 -1.26 2.52 26.64
N GLU A 38 -0.35 3.08 25.85
CA GLU A 38 -0.61 4.01 24.76
C GLU A 38 -0.18 3.33 23.46
N GLN A 39 -1.05 3.35 22.45
CA GLN A 39 -0.81 2.76 21.13
C GLN A 39 -0.77 3.84 20.07
N GLU A 40 0.40 4.12 19.51
CA GLU A 40 0.52 4.99 18.35
C GLU A 40 0.40 4.20 17.04
N PHE A 41 -0.10 4.83 15.99
CA PHE A 41 -0.22 4.22 14.66
C PHE A 41 -0.21 5.27 13.55
N CYS A 42 0.19 4.86 12.36
CA CYS A 42 0.15 5.70 11.16
C CYS A 42 -1.13 5.46 10.36
N ILE A 43 -1.56 6.48 9.63
CA ILE A 43 -2.64 6.44 8.65
C ILE A 43 -2.01 6.47 7.27
N VAL A 44 -2.45 5.57 6.39
CA VAL A 44 -1.95 5.47 5.02
C VAL A 44 -3.07 5.52 3.98
N ASP A 45 -2.74 6.00 2.79
CA ASP A 45 -3.67 6.11 1.66
C ASP A 45 -3.86 4.77 0.93
N SER A 46 -4.61 4.76 -0.17
CA SER A 46 -4.84 3.58 -1.04
C SER A 46 -3.57 2.98 -1.65
N ASN A 47 -2.48 3.71 -1.48
CA ASN A 47 -1.17 3.49 -2.02
C ASN A 47 -0.17 3.18 -0.89
N PHE A 48 -0.62 3.12 0.37
CA PHE A 48 0.23 2.83 1.52
C PHE A 48 1.26 3.92 1.85
N ARG A 49 1.09 5.17 1.38
CA ARG A 49 1.90 6.32 1.80
C ARG A 49 1.24 7.03 2.97
N ALA A 50 2.02 7.79 3.75
CA ALA A 50 1.50 8.59 4.85
C ALA A 50 0.34 9.49 4.40
N ASN A 51 -0.81 9.40 5.07
CA ASN A 51 -2.01 10.15 4.70
C ASN A 51 -2.39 11.16 5.80
N PRO A 52 -2.25 12.48 5.56
CA PRO A 52 -2.37 13.52 6.58
C PRO A 52 -3.84 13.86 6.95
N ILE A 53 -4.60 12.86 7.43
CA ILE A 53 -6.03 12.97 7.73
C ILE A 53 -6.42 12.67 9.19
N ASN A 54 -5.48 12.69 10.14
CA ASN A 54 -5.74 12.34 11.54
C ASN A 54 -6.92 13.10 12.15
N LYS A 55 -7.07 14.40 11.87
CA LYS A 55 -8.20 15.21 12.35
C LYS A 55 -9.55 14.72 11.79
N LYS A 56 -9.59 14.30 10.52
CA LYS A 56 -10.82 13.75 9.92
C LYS A 56 -11.16 12.41 10.56
N LEU A 57 -10.17 11.53 10.75
CA LEU A 57 -10.37 10.24 11.39
C LEU A 57 -10.78 10.37 12.86
N LEU A 58 -10.19 11.32 13.59
CA LEU A 58 -10.55 11.62 14.97
C LEU A 58 -12.01 12.06 15.12
N ASN A 59 -12.47 12.94 14.22
CA ASN A 59 -13.88 13.35 14.17
C ASN A 59 -14.82 12.17 13.89
N GLU A 60 -14.43 11.25 12.99
CA GLU A 60 -15.20 10.04 12.66
C GLU A 60 -15.26 9.02 13.79
N LEU A 61 -14.20 8.93 14.61
CA LEU A 61 -14.12 8.03 15.76
C LEU A 61 -15.04 8.48 16.91
N ASN A 62 -15.21 9.79 17.09
CA ASN A 62 -16.03 10.41 18.14
C ASN A 62 -15.77 9.78 19.54
N SER A 63 -14.49 9.65 19.90
CA SER A 63 -14.04 9.02 21.13
C SER A 63 -12.91 9.82 21.75
N ASN A 64 -12.97 10.01 23.08
CA ASN A 64 -11.93 10.67 23.85
C ASN A 64 -10.71 9.78 24.12
N ASP A 65 -10.77 8.50 23.73
CA ASP A 65 -9.65 7.57 23.92
C ASP A 65 -8.60 7.72 22.80
N PHE A 66 -8.94 8.37 21.68
CA PHE A 66 -8.02 8.63 20.57
C PHE A 66 -7.59 10.09 20.57
N VAL A 67 -6.32 10.35 20.23
CA VAL A 67 -5.76 11.70 20.08
C VAL A 67 -4.88 11.79 18.83
N ALA A 68 -4.64 13.02 18.38
CA ALA A 68 -3.76 13.30 17.24
C ALA A 68 -2.33 13.60 17.71
N GLU A 69 -1.36 12.96 17.07
CA GLU A 69 0.06 13.17 17.33
C GLU A 69 0.64 14.34 16.52
N ILE A 70 1.94 14.63 16.67
CA ILE A 70 2.60 15.77 16.01
C ILE A 70 2.42 15.77 14.49
N ALA A 71 2.47 14.60 13.85
CA ALA A 71 2.28 14.44 12.42
C ALA A 71 0.80 14.24 12.09
N LYS A 72 0.30 14.91 11.03
CA LYS A 72 -1.08 14.80 10.54
C LYS A 72 -1.49 13.38 10.12
N PHE A 73 -0.53 12.47 9.97
CA PHE A 73 -0.74 11.07 9.61
C PHE A 73 -0.52 10.11 10.79
N ASN A 74 -0.23 10.60 12.00
CA ASN A 74 -0.14 9.77 13.22
C ASN A 74 -1.31 10.05 14.17
N MET A 75 -1.69 9.01 14.89
CA MET A 75 -2.68 9.05 15.98
C MET A 75 -2.24 8.14 17.12
N GLU A 76 -2.77 8.41 18.31
CA GLU A 76 -2.54 7.61 19.50
C GLU A 76 -3.87 7.16 20.11
N LEU A 77 -3.90 5.94 20.61
CA LEU A 77 -4.96 5.37 21.43
C LEU A 77 -4.48 5.24 22.88
N ASN A 78 -5.19 5.90 23.78
CA ASN A 78 -4.97 5.85 25.23
C ASN A 78 -5.86 4.78 25.88
N ILE A 79 -5.25 3.84 26.59
CA ILE A 79 -5.99 2.77 27.28
C ILE A 79 -6.14 3.12 28.75
N LYS A 80 -7.38 2.98 29.26
CA LYS A 80 -7.66 3.17 30.68
C LYS A 80 -6.90 2.13 31.52
N PRO A 81 -6.42 2.48 32.72
CA PRO A 81 -5.75 1.54 33.62
C PRO A 81 -6.58 0.28 33.89
N ILE A 82 -5.92 -0.88 33.86
CA ILE A 82 -6.47 -2.21 34.14
C ILE A 82 -5.79 -2.73 35.41
N ASP A 83 -6.59 -3.13 36.39
CA ASP A 83 -6.09 -3.72 37.63
C ASP A 83 -5.41 -5.06 37.34
N ILE A 84 -4.25 -5.32 37.98
CA ILE A 84 -3.57 -6.61 37.82
C ILE A 84 -4.42 -7.71 38.46
N ASN A 85 -4.83 -8.67 37.63
CA ASN A 85 -5.61 -9.84 38.00
C ASN A 85 -5.26 -10.98 37.02
N LYS A 86 -5.84 -12.16 37.24
CA LYS A 86 -5.56 -13.37 36.45
C LYS A 86 -5.64 -13.21 34.93
N ASN A 87 -6.48 -12.28 34.46
CA ASN A 87 -6.83 -12.05 33.07
C ASN A 87 -6.38 -10.69 32.52
N CYS A 88 -5.60 -9.89 33.26
CA CYS A 88 -5.34 -8.49 32.88
C CYS A 88 -4.64 -8.34 31.52
N LEU A 89 -3.73 -9.26 31.16
CA LEU A 89 -3.04 -9.28 29.86
C LEU A 89 -4.00 -9.56 28.71
N GLU A 90 -4.92 -10.50 28.88
CA GLU A 90 -5.95 -10.81 27.89
C GLU A 90 -6.98 -9.68 27.76
N GLN A 91 -7.33 -9.02 28.87
CA GLN A 91 -8.16 -7.82 28.85
C GLN A 91 -7.48 -6.70 28.06
N LEU A 92 -6.20 -6.44 28.33
CA LEU A 92 -5.41 -5.44 27.60
C LEU A 92 -5.41 -5.75 26.10
N HIS A 93 -5.11 -7.00 25.73
CA HIS A 93 -5.15 -7.46 24.35
C HIS A 93 -6.51 -7.17 23.69
N LYS A 94 -7.60 -7.66 24.27
CA LYS A 94 -8.96 -7.49 23.71
C LYS A 94 -9.34 -6.02 23.57
N VAL A 95 -9.00 -5.18 24.55
CA VAL A 95 -9.30 -3.74 24.52
C VAL A 95 -8.58 -3.04 23.37
N ILE A 96 -7.29 -3.30 23.18
CA ILE A 96 -6.52 -2.73 22.05
C ILE A 96 -7.10 -3.24 20.74
N LEU A 97 -7.31 -4.55 20.61
CA LEU A 97 -7.80 -5.18 19.38
C LEU A 97 -9.14 -4.61 18.93
N ASN A 98 -10.10 -4.49 19.85
CA ASN A 98 -11.43 -3.97 19.53
C ASN A 98 -11.38 -2.49 19.12
N LYS A 99 -10.59 -1.67 19.82
CA LYS A 99 -10.46 -0.25 19.52
C LYS A 99 -9.71 0.00 18.21
N MET A 100 -8.65 -0.76 17.94
CA MET A 100 -7.91 -0.66 16.68
C MET A 100 -8.74 -1.18 15.49
N LYS A 101 -9.57 -2.22 15.68
CA LYS A 101 -10.56 -2.64 14.66
C LYS A 101 -11.57 -1.54 14.35
N LEU A 102 -12.05 -0.82 15.37
CA LEU A 102 -12.92 0.35 15.18
C LEU A 102 -12.22 1.45 14.37
N ALA A 103 -10.98 1.79 14.71
CA ALA A 103 -10.18 2.77 13.98
C ALA A 103 -9.95 2.36 12.52
N SER A 104 -9.64 1.08 12.27
CA SER A 104 -9.47 0.53 10.92
C SER A 104 -10.77 0.63 10.11
N PHE A 105 -11.91 0.25 10.70
CA PHE A 105 -13.21 0.36 10.04
C PHE A 105 -13.56 1.82 9.67
N LYS A 106 -13.26 2.78 10.55
CA LYS A 106 -13.49 4.20 10.31
C LYS A 106 -12.53 4.77 9.25
N ALA A 107 -11.25 4.40 9.29
CA ALA A 107 -10.28 4.79 8.28
C ALA A 107 -10.68 4.31 6.88
N LYS A 108 -11.21 3.08 6.76
CA LYS A 108 -11.68 2.52 5.49
C LYS A 108 -12.81 3.33 4.84
N LYS A 109 -13.67 3.99 5.63
CA LYS A 109 -14.71 4.90 5.12
C LYS A 109 -14.15 6.20 4.54
N LEU A 110 -12.91 6.53 4.89
CA LEU A 110 -12.15 7.69 4.40
C LEU A 110 -11.09 7.26 3.37
N ASP A 111 -11.29 6.13 2.68
CA ASP A 111 -10.37 5.55 1.69
C ASP A 111 -8.93 5.40 2.21
N SER A 112 -8.79 5.08 3.50
CA SER A 112 -7.51 5.00 4.19
C SER A 112 -7.39 3.71 5.00
N LYS A 113 -6.16 3.34 5.34
CA LYS A 113 -5.83 2.22 6.23
C LYS A 113 -5.01 2.71 7.41
N ILE A 114 -4.92 1.91 8.46
CA ILE A 114 -4.04 2.18 9.61
C ILE A 114 -2.99 1.09 9.72
N ILE A 115 -1.81 1.43 10.21
CA ILE A 115 -0.68 0.51 10.37
C ILE A 115 0.04 0.75 11.69
N MET A 116 0.39 -0.34 12.39
CA MET A 116 1.22 -0.32 13.59
C MET A 116 2.65 -0.74 13.20
N THR A 117 3.57 0.21 13.22
CA THR A 117 4.98 -0.03 12.86
C THR A 117 5.85 1.04 13.50
N GLY A 118 7.04 0.71 13.99
CA GLY A 118 7.86 1.70 14.67
C GLY A 118 8.24 2.88 13.76
N ILE A 119 8.57 2.61 12.50
CA ILE A 119 8.66 3.62 11.44
C ILE A 119 7.87 3.11 10.26
N LEU A 120 7.06 3.96 9.64
CA LEU A 120 6.33 3.62 8.42
C LEU A 120 7.34 3.33 7.29
N PRO A 121 7.41 2.11 6.72
CA PRO A 121 8.42 1.76 5.72
C PRO A 121 8.41 2.68 4.48
N THR A 122 7.22 3.17 4.13
CA THR A 122 6.94 4.05 2.98
C THR A 122 7.00 5.54 3.31
N VAL A 123 7.41 5.95 4.53
CA VAL A 123 7.54 7.38 4.86
C VAL A 123 8.60 8.04 3.98
N ARG A 124 8.29 9.23 3.46
CA ARG A 124 9.18 10.02 2.60
C ARG A 124 9.60 11.30 3.30
N LYS A 125 10.67 11.93 2.79
CA LYS A 125 11.05 13.27 3.23
C LYS A 125 9.92 14.27 2.98
N TYR A 126 9.22 14.16 1.85
CA TYR A 126 8.06 14.99 1.52
C TYR A 126 6.94 14.94 2.57
N ASP A 127 6.79 13.83 3.28
CA ASP A 127 5.75 13.69 4.29
C ASP A 127 6.07 14.49 5.57
N LEU A 128 7.33 14.92 5.78
CA LEU A 128 7.81 15.56 7.01
C LEU A 128 7.88 17.09 6.95
N ARG A 129 7.33 17.70 5.90
CA ARG A 129 7.30 19.15 5.76
C ARG A 129 6.40 19.81 6.81
N PHE A 130 6.69 21.06 7.14
CA PHE A 130 6.02 21.81 8.21
C PHE A 130 4.48 21.85 8.08
N GLU A 131 3.95 21.79 6.85
CA GLU A 131 2.50 21.78 6.61
C GLU A 131 1.83 20.51 7.13
N ASN A 132 2.60 19.44 7.35
CA ASN A 132 2.11 18.18 7.92
C ASN A 132 2.16 18.12 9.45
N ILE A 133 2.48 19.24 10.13
CA ILE A 133 2.31 19.35 11.58
C ILE A 133 0.82 19.47 11.93
N THR A 134 0.34 18.65 12.85
CA THR A 134 -1.02 18.73 13.39
C THR A 134 -1.28 20.12 13.95
N ASN A 135 -2.43 20.72 13.61
CA ASN A 135 -2.76 22.09 14.01
C ASN A 135 -3.11 22.18 15.50
N ASN A 136 -2.07 22.16 16.34
CA ASN A 136 -2.14 22.29 17.79
C ASN A 136 -1.04 23.25 18.24
N LYS A 137 -1.42 24.32 18.95
CA LYS A 137 -0.51 25.35 19.44
C LYS A 137 0.70 24.78 20.19
N ARG A 138 0.50 23.72 20.98
CA ARG A 138 1.57 23.05 21.74
C ARG A 138 2.69 22.53 20.82
N TYR A 139 2.35 21.94 19.68
CA TYR A 139 3.35 21.38 18.76
C TYR A 139 4.16 22.49 18.08
N PHE A 140 3.51 23.59 17.69
CA PHE A 140 4.21 24.76 17.16
C PHE A 140 5.11 25.42 18.21
N ASP A 141 4.63 25.61 19.44
CA ASP A 141 5.42 26.16 20.54
C ASP A 141 6.65 25.30 20.84
N LEU A 142 6.50 23.96 20.82
CA LEU A 142 7.61 23.03 20.99
C LEU A 142 8.63 23.13 19.84
N CYS A 143 8.16 23.14 18.58
CA CYS A 143 9.05 23.25 17.42
C CYS A 143 9.84 24.56 17.46
N ASN A 144 9.17 25.68 17.74
CA ASN A 144 9.79 27.00 17.87
C ASN A 144 10.81 27.03 19.01
N ALA A 145 10.53 26.40 20.15
CA ALA A 145 11.46 26.33 21.27
C ALA A 145 12.73 25.53 20.94
N ILE A 146 12.60 24.42 20.19
CA ILE A 146 13.75 23.62 19.74
C ILE A 146 14.56 24.39 18.70
N ASN A 147 13.90 24.97 17.68
CA ASN A 147 14.56 25.78 16.64
C ASN A 147 15.34 26.96 17.23
N THR A 148 14.77 27.66 18.23
CA THR A 148 15.45 28.78 18.91
C THR A 148 16.78 28.36 19.57
N ILE A 149 16.90 27.12 20.04
CA ILE A 149 18.10 26.63 20.74
C ILE A 149 19.12 26.04 19.76
N ARG A 150 18.66 25.29 18.76
CA ARG A 150 19.51 24.50 17.87
C ARG A 150 19.86 25.21 16.55
N GLY A 151 19.05 26.18 16.12
CA GLY A 151 19.07 26.76 14.79
C GLY A 151 18.21 25.99 13.79
N ASP A 152 18.12 26.50 12.55
CA ASP A 152 17.09 26.09 11.57
C ASP A 152 17.40 24.79 10.81
N TYR A 153 18.55 24.14 11.03
CA TYR A 153 18.96 22.97 10.24
C TYR A 153 19.46 21.80 11.08
N TYR A 154 18.67 20.73 11.10
CA TYR A 154 18.92 19.48 11.82
C TYR A 154 19.68 18.50 10.94
N LYS A 155 20.97 18.27 11.21
CA LYS A 155 21.74 17.20 10.55
C LYS A 155 21.62 15.90 11.32
N LEU A 156 21.12 14.87 10.65
CA LEU A 156 21.04 13.50 11.14
C LEU A 156 22.01 12.62 10.35
N ARG A 157 22.71 11.72 11.05
CA ARG A 157 23.55 10.68 10.46
C ARG A 157 23.30 9.37 11.17
N ILE A 158 22.74 8.40 10.45
CA ILE A 158 22.44 7.06 10.96
C ILE A 158 23.13 6.06 10.06
N ARG A 159 23.93 5.17 10.66
CA ARG A 159 24.67 4.12 9.95
C ARG A 159 24.13 2.76 10.36
N GLY A 160 23.62 2.00 9.39
CA GLY A 160 23.26 0.59 9.52
C GLY A 160 23.89 -0.21 8.37
N LEU A 161 23.13 -1.09 7.73
CA LEU A 161 23.55 -1.75 6.48
C LEU A 161 23.73 -0.73 5.36
N ASP A 162 22.82 0.24 5.29
CA ASP A 162 22.94 1.44 4.49
C ASP A 162 23.30 2.64 5.38
N GLU A 163 23.71 3.77 4.77
CA GLU A 163 23.92 5.03 5.47
C GLU A 163 22.85 6.06 5.08
N LEU A 164 22.34 6.77 6.09
CA LEU A 164 21.47 7.92 5.91
C LEU A 164 22.13 9.16 6.51
N VAL A 165 22.46 10.13 5.66
CA VAL A 165 22.82 11.49 6.04
C VAL A 165 21.73 12.41 5.54
N PHE A 166 21.12 13.17 6.43
CA PHE A 166 19.92 13.93 6.12
C PHE A 166 19.88 15.27 6.86
N GLN A 167 19.37 16.31 6.21
CA GLN A 167 19.15 17.62 6.81
C GLN A 167 17.67 18.01 6.68
N HIS A 168 17.05 18.37 7.80
CA HIS A 168 15.68 18.88 7.86
C HIS A 168 15.63 20.25 8.53
N ASP A 169 14.59 21.03 8.23
CA ASP A 169 14.27 22.33 8.81
C ASP A 169 13.26 22.29 9.97
N SER A 170 12.87 21.09 10.43
CA SER A 170 11.78 20.92 11.39
C SER A 170 12.00 19.74 12.33
N PRO A 171 11.64 19.86 13.62
CA PRO A 171 11.53 18.73 14.54
C PRO A 171 10.50 17.66 14.13
N LEU A 172 9.65 17.92 13.12
CA LEU A 172 8.67 16.95 12.59
C LEU A 172 9.30 15.63 12.11
N VAL A 173 10.62 15.56 11.95
CA VAL A 173 11.35 14.28 11.76
C VAL A 173 10.99 13.25 12.86
N GLU A 174 10.64 13.71 14.06
CA GLU A 174 10.13 12.84 15.13
C GLU A 174 8.80 12.15 14.76
N GLY A 175 7.96 12.79 13.93
CA GLY A 175 6.71 12.23 13.41
C GLY A 175 6.87 10.99 12.52
N CYS A 176 8.10 10.59 12.19
CA CYS A 176 8.37 9.26 11.61
C CYS A 176 8.13 8.11 12.60
N ASN A 177 8.25 8.38 13.90
CA ASN A 177 8.23 7.36 14.93
C ASN A 177 6.80 7.11 15.39
N THR A 178 6.45 5.83 15.59
CA THR A 178 5.31 5.46 16.44
C THR A 178 5.73 4.42 17.49
N GLY A 179 5.20 4.55 18.70
CA GLY A 179 5.51 3.71 19.85
C GLY A 179 4.32 2.90 20.38
N TYR A 180 4.65 1.89 21.17
CA TYR A 180 3.70 1.25 22.09
C TYR A 180 4.23 1.47 23.51
N GLN A 181 3.57 2.31 24.29
CA GLN A 181 4.07 2.72 25.59
C GLN A 181 3.36 1.90 26.67
N PHE A 182 4.07 0.99 27.33
CA PHE A 182 3.47 0.12 28.36
C PHE A 182 3.65 0.70 29.75
N HIS A 183 2.58 0.79 30.53
CA HIS A 183 2.56 1.44 31.83
C HIS A 183 2.44 0.42 32.94
N LEU A 184 3.23 0.60 34.00
CA LEU A 184 3.08 -0.13 35.26
C LEU A 184 3.00 0.88 36.42
N GLN A 185 1.83 0.97 37.04
CA GLN A 185 1.67 1.70 38.30
C GLN A 185 2.31 0.89 39.42
N ILE A 186 3.11 1.56 40.26
CA ILE A 186 3.95 0.91 41.29
C ILE A 186 3.78 1.67 42.61
N GLY A 187 3.74 0.93 43.72
CA GLY A 187 3.78 1.51 45.05
C GLY A 187 5.06 2.33 45.30
N PRO A 188 4.99 3.51 45.96
CA PRO A 188 6.15 4.39 46.13
C PRO A 188 7.40 3.73 46.76
N LYS A 189 7.19 2.77 47.68
CA LYS A 189 8.27 2.04 48.37
C LYS A 189 9.10 1.17 47.42
N ASP A 190 8.47 0.61 46.40
CA ASP A 190 9.13 -0.30 45.45
C ASP A 190 9.73 0.45 44.25
N PHE A 191 9.45 1.75 44.11
CA PHE A 191 9.71 2.49 42.87
C PHE A 191 11.20 2.52 42.49
N LYS A 192 12.12 2.77 43.45
CA LYS A 192 13.58 2.73 43.21
C LYS A 192 13.97 1.40 42.56
N LYS A 193 13.64 0.28 43.24
CA LYS A 193 14.03 -1.07 42.83
C LYS A 193 13.43 -1.40 41.46
N MET A 194 12.14 -1.14 41.29
CA MET A 194 11.43 -1.43 40.04
C MET A 194 11.97 -0.60 38.87
N TYR A 195 12.34 0.67 39.09
CA TYR A 195 12.94 1.49 38.03
C TYR A 195 14.33 0.96 37.61
N ASN A 196 15.20 0.62 38.56
CA ASN A 196 16.49 0.03 38.22
C ASN A 196 16.32 -1.33 37.52
N ILE A 197 15.33 -2.14 37.91
CA ILE A 197 14.99 -3.38 37.18
C ILE A 197 14.57 -3.07 35.74
N SER A 198 13.72 -2.07 35.52
CA SER A 198 13.25 -1.74 34.15
C SER A 198 14.40 -1.33 33.23
N GLN A 199 15.42 -0.67 33.77
CA GLN A 199 16.64 -0.32 33.06
C GLN A 199 17.53 -1.54 32.80
N LEU A 200 17.72 -2.41 33.79
CA LEU A 200 18.48 -3.66 33.67
C LEU A 200 17.94 -4.55 32.53
N ILE A 201 16.62 -4.73 32.46
CA ILE A 201 15.98 -5.63 31.49
C ILE A 201 15.70 -4.98 30.13
N ALA A 202 15.91 -3.67 29.98
CA ALA A 202 15.56 -2.92 28.78
C ALA A 202 16.19 -3.51 27.51
N ALA A 203 17.47 -3.88 27.58
CA ALA A 203 18.21 -4.43 26.45
C ALA A 203 17.64 -5.77 25.92
N PRO A 204 17.56 -6.86 26.70
CA PRO A 204 17.01 -8.13 26.20
C PRO A 204 15.55 -8.02 25.76
N VAL A 205 14.76 -7.18 26.43
CA VAL A 205 13.36 -6.95 26.04
C VAL A 205 13.28 -6.20 24.69
N LEU A 206 14.11 -5.17 24.48
CA LEU A 206 14.16 -4.45 23.20
C LEU A 206 14.64 -5.34 22.06
N ALA A 207 15.66 -6.17 22.29
CA ALA A 207 16.27 -7.03 21.27
C ALA A 207 15.24 -7.91 20.53
N ILE A 208 14.26 -8.49 21.26
CA ILE A 208 13.19 -9.32 20.68
C ILE A 208 11.98 -8.53 20.18
N SER A 209 11.90 -7.24 20.51
CA SER A 209 10.75 -6.37 20.22
C SER A 209 10.94 -5.45 19.02
N THR A 210 12.12 -5.44 18.39
CA THR A 210 12.48 -4.50 17.31
C THR A 210 11.50 -4.55 16.12
N ASN A 211 11.08 -3.35 15.64
CA ASN A 211 10.12 -3.21 14.53
C ASN A 211 10.26 -1.88 13.74
N SER A 212 11.48 -1.35 13.58
CA SER A 212 11.72 -0.14 12.76
C SER A 212 13.07 -0.15 12.01
N PRO A 213 13.29 -1.11 11.08
CA PRO A 213 14.59 -1.25 10.42
C PRO A 213 14.84 -0.28 9.27
N MET A 214 13.80 0.42 8.79
CA MET A 214 13.86 1.20 7.56
C MET A 214 13.42 2.65 7.75
N LEU A 215 14.12 3.57 7.08
CA LEU A 215 13.73 4.98 6.97
C LEU A 215 14.15 5.51 5.60
N PHE A 216 13.23 6.15 4.87
CA PHE A 216 13.45 6.65 3.50
C PHE A 216 14.04 5.60 2.54
N GLY A 217 13.61 4.34 2.69
CA GLY A 217 14.10 3.20 1.90
C GLY A 217 15.55 2.77 2.20
N LYS A 218 16.15 3.21 3.31
CA LYS A 218 17.46 2.76 3.79
C LYS A 218 17.31 1.75 4.93
N ARG A 219 18.08 0.66 4.90
CA ARG A 219 18.19 -0.34 5.96
C ARG A 219 19.17 0.15 7.02
N LEU A 220 18.65 0.54 8.18
CA LEU A 220 19.41 1.21 9.23
C LEU A 220 19.58 0.31 10.46
N TRP A 221 19.25 0.79 11.65
CA TRP A 221 19.28 0.00 12.88
C TRP A 221 18.04 -0.87 12.95
N ASN A 222 18.10 -2.03 13.62
CA ASN A 222 16.89 -2.83 13.84
C ASN A 222 15.78 -2.04 14.56
N GLU A 223 16.12 -1.12 15.45
CA GLU A 223 15.20 -0.13 16.01
C GLU A 223 15.70 1.29 15.73
N THR A 224 15.47 1.76 14.50
CA THR A 224 15.94 3.07 14.01
C THR A 224 15.28 4.24 14.74
N ARG A 225 14.07 4.07 15.31
CA ARG A 225 13.40 5.11 16.11
C ARG A 225 14.30 5.67 17.20
N ILE A 226 15.10 4.82 17.86
CA ILE A 226 16.00 5.24 18.94
C ILE A 226 16.98 6.32 18.43
N ALA A 227 17.60 6.06 17.27
CA ALA A 227 18.56 6.98 16.68
C ALA A 227 17.88 8.25 16.12
N VAL A 228 16.74 8.10 15.45
CA VAL A 228 15.98 9.22 14.89
C VAL A 228 15.55 10.17 15.99
N PHE A 229 14.92 9.66 17.05
CA PHE A 229 14.41 10.51 18.12
C PHE A 229 15.53 11.22 18.87
N GLN A 230 16.64 10.50 19.15
CA GLN A 230 17.80 11.07 19.83
C GLN A 230 18.46 12.20 19.02
N GLN A 231 18.54 12.07 17.70
CA GLN A 231 19.16 13.08 16.85
C GLN A 231 18.19 14.21 16.44
N SER A 232 16.88 13.96 16.32
CA SER A 232 15.90 14.98 15.90
C SER A 232 15.57 15.99 16.99
N THR A 233 15.58 15.58 18.27
CA THR A 233 15.29 16.45 19.42
C THR A 233 16.53 16.89 20.20
N ASP A 234 17.73 16.60 19.65
CA ASP A 234 18.99 17.03 20.25
C ASP A 234 19.10 18.55 20.28
N THR A 235 19.14 19.16 21.46
CA THR A 235 19.28 20.62 21.61
C THR A 235 20.73 21.04 21.96
N ARG A 236 21.71 20.16 21.79
CA ARG A 236 23.12 20.47 22.10
C ARG A 236 23.70 21.39 21.03
N ILE A 237 24.47 22.39 21.47
CA ILE A 237 25.20 23.30 20.57
C ILE A 237 26.47 22.59 20.11
N ILE A 238 26.63 22.40 18.80
CA ILE A 238 27.78 21.73 18.20
C ILE A 238 28.86 22.80 17.93
N GLY A 239 29.84 22.93 18.82
CA GLY A 239 31.06 23.75 18.65
C GLY A 239 32.33 22.90 18.58
N ASN A 240 33.53 23.51 18.51
CA ASN A 240 34.81 22.79 18.42
C ASN A 240 35.19 22.01 19.71
N TYR A 241 34.67 22.45 20.86
CA TYR A 241 34.75 21.74 22.14
C TYR A 241 33.33 21.52 22.63
N HIS A 242 32.97 20.27 22.95
CA HIS A 242 31.64 19.94 23.42
C HIS A 242 31.63 19.88 24.95
N PRO A 243 30.87 20.75 25.63
CA PRO A 243 30.49 20.44 27.01
C PRO A 243 29.72 19.10 26.98
N GLU A 244 29.95 18.23 27.98
CA GLU A 244 29.29 16.92 28.14
C GLU A 244 27.78 17.04 28.49
N THR A 245 27.07 17.84 27.69
CA THR A 245 25.63 17.98 27.74
C THR A 245 25.00 16.73 27.14
N LEU A 246 23.93 16.26 27.77
CA LEU A 246 23.22 15.05 27.35
C LEU A 246 22.09 15.39 26.38
N PRO A 247 21.79 14.50 25.42
CA PRO A 247 20.58 14.62 24.63
C PRO A 247 19.34 14.54 25.53
N ARG A 248 18.25 15.20 25.11
CA ARG A 248 16.95 15.17 25.83
C ARG A 248 16.27 13.80 25.77
N VAL A 249 16.55 13.03 24.72
CA VAL A 249 16.21 11.62 24.65
C VAL A 249 17.34 10.83 25.29
N THR A 250 17.03 10.07 26.33
CA THR A 250 18.06 9.43 27.16
C THR A 250 17.63 8.08 27.71
N PHE A 251 18.60 7.18 27.83
CA PHE A 251 18.46 5.96 28.63
C PHE A 251 18.51 6.27 30.13
N GLY A 252 19.22 7.34 30.51
CA GLY A 252 19.62 7.64 31.88
C GLY A 252 21.14 7.67 32.01
N ASN A 253 21.64 8.00 33.21
CA ASN A 253 23.06 8.17 33.46
C ASN A 253 23.61 7.28 34.56
N GLU A 254 22.79 6.97 35.56
CA GLU A 254 23.18 6.22 36.75
C GLU A 254 21.98 5.42 37.26
N TRP A 255 22.25 4.41 38.10
CA TRP A 255 21.22 3.73 38.88
C TRP A 255 20.65 4.69 39.93
N ILE A 256 19.34 4.62 40.19
CA ILE A 256 18.74 5.41 41.28
C ILE A 256 19.25 4.86 42.61
N ASN A 257 19.62 5.75 43.55
CA ASN A 257 20.14 5.34 44.85
C ASN A 257 19.09 5.40 45.97
N LYS A 258 18.38 6.53 46.17
CA LYS A 258 17.46 6.75 47.29
C LYS A 258 16.00 6.82 46.84
N SER A 259 15.68 7.65 45.85
CA SER A 259 14.30 7.94 45.49
C SER A 259 14.14 8.40 44.05
N ILE A 260 12.92 8.22 43.51
CA ILE A 260 12.56 8.72 42.19
C ILE A 260 12.72 10.24 42.03
N ILE A 261 12.71 10.97 43.14
CA ILE A 261 12.97 12.41 43.16
C ILE A 261 14.32 12.75 42.54
N GLU A 262 15.32 11.86 42.63
CA GLU A 262 16.62 12.04 41.98
C GLU A 262 16.48 12.24 40.47
N ILE A 263 15.58 11.50 39.82
CA ILE A 263 15.34 11.64 38.38
C ILE A 263 14.74 13.00 38.04
N PHE A 264 13.73 13.45 38.80
CA PHE A 264 13.12 14.76 38.54
C PHE A 264 14.09 15.90 38.82
N LYS A 265 14.90 15.81 39.88
CA LYS A 265 15.96 16.79 40.17
C LYS A 265 17.03 16.79 39.08
N GLU A 266 17.48 15.61 38.65
CA GLU A 266 18.42 15.47 37.54
C GLU A 266 17.89 16.14 36.27
N ASP A 267 16.63 15.86 35.90
CA ASP A 267 16.03 16.40 34.68
C ASP A 267 16.00 17.95 34.72
N ILE A 268 15.64 18.53 35.86
CA ILE A 268 15.59 20.00 36.04
C ILE A 268 16.97 20.63 35.97
N ILE A 269 17.98 20.00 36.60
CA ILE A 269 19.35 20.51 36.61
C ILE A 269 19.95 20.49 35.20
N ARG A 270 19.68 19.42 34.45
CA ARG A 270 20.34 19.16 33.16
C ARG A 270 19.63 19.77 31.96
N TYR A 271 18.30 19.85 31.97
CA TYR A 271 17.52 20.22 30.78
C TYR A 271 16.86 21.59 30.91
N LYS A 272 17.18 22.49 29.97
CA LYS A 272 16.52 23.80 29.89
C LYS A 272 15.01 23.64 29.65
N ILE A 273 14.19 24.50 30.25
CA ILE A 273 12.73 24.50 30.09
C ILE A 273 12.34 24.97 28.68
N LEU A 274 11.63 24.11 27.92
CA LEU A 274 11.13 24.42 26.58
C LEU A 274 9.75 25.11 26.60
N LEU A 275 8.79 24.54 27.34
CA LEU A 275 7.42 25.04 27.42
C LEU A 275 7.14 25.67 28.79
N LYS A 276 6.43 26.81 28.78
CA LYS A 276 6.29 27.68 29.96
C LYS A 276 4.84 28.06 30.28
N GLN A 277 3.91 27.77 29.37
CA GLN A 277 2.52 28.19 29.52
C GLN A 277 1.75 27.16 30.34
N LEU A 278 1.48 27.50 31.61
CA LEU A 278 0.57 26.75 32.47
C LEU A 278 -0.87 27.20 32.15
N THR A 279 -1.78 26.27 31.88
CA THR A 279 -3.20 26.61 31.76
C THR A 279 -3.75 27.01 33.14
N GLN A 280 -4.17 28.27 33.25
CA GLN A 280 -4.87 28.78 34.44
C GLN A 280 -6.27 28.15 34.47
N SER A 281 -6.48 27.22 35.39
CA SER A 281 -7.81 26.75 35.76
C SER A 281 -8.05 27.15 37.22
N LYS A 282 -9.20 27.75 37.55
CA LYS A 282 -9.61 27.94 38.96
C LYS A 282 -9.62 26.57 39.65
N GLU A 283 -8.73 26.37 40.61
CA GLU A 283 -8.53 25.07 41.27
C GLU A 283 -9.39 24.94 42.52
N ASN A 284 -10.44 24.11 42.44
CA ASN A 284 -11.31 23.75 43.56
C ASN A 284 -10.99 22.37 44.18
N SER A 285 -9.87 21.72 43.81
CA SER A 285 -9.56 20.35 44.29
C SER A 285 -8.40 20.31 45.29
N LYS A 286 -8.57 19.60 46.42
CA LYS A 286 -7.54 19.39 47.45
C LYS A 286 -6.30 18.57 47.02
N ILE A 287 -6.26 18.04 45.78
CA ILE A 287 -5.20 17.14 45.29
C ILE A 287 -4.29 17.91 44.32
N PRO A 288 -2.96 17.90 44.51
CA PRO A 288 -2.03 18.66 43.68
C PRO A 288 -1.89 18.03 42.29
N LYS A 289 -2.15 18.80 41.23
CA LYS A 289 -2.06 18.34 39.82
C LYS A 289 -0.62 18.30 39.27
N MET A 290 0.34 18.90 39.97
CA MET A 290 1.76 18.98 39.58
C MET A 290 1.95 19.42 38.11
N LYS A 291 1.32 20.53 37.73
CA LYS A 291 1.24 20.97 36.33
C LYS A 291 2.62 21.38 35.78
N ALA A 292 3.47 22.01 36.59
CA ALA A 292 4.78 22.45 36.15
C ALA A 292 5.72 21.24 35.99
N LEU A 293 5.72 20.33 36.96
CA LEU A 293 6.47 19.07 36.88
C LEU A 293 6.03 18.22 35.70
N SER A 294 4.72 18.02 35.52
CA SER A 294 4.17 17.23 34.40
C SER A 294 4.51 17.86 33.05
N LEU A 295 4.45 19.20 32.93
CA LEU A 295 4.80 19.89 31.69
C LEU A 295 6.29 19.72 31.38
N HIS A 296 7.18 19.90 32.36
CA HIS A 296 8.61 19.73 32.18
C HIS A 296 8.98 18.29 31.82
N ASN A 297 8.46 17.31 32.57
CA ASN A 297 8.67 15.89 32.32
C ASN A 297 8.15 15.44 30.95
N SER A 298 7.10 16.10 30.41
CA SER A 298 6.63 15.85 29.05
C SER A 298 7.57 16.35 27.94
N THR A 299 8.65 17.07 28.28
CA THR A 299 9.67 17.60 27.35
C THR A 299 11.05 16.97 27.54
N VAL A 300 11.15 15.96 28.41
CA VAL A 300 12.33 15.12 28.62
C VAL A 300 11.95 13.68 28.30
N TYR A 301 12.66 13.05 27.37
CA TYR A 301 12.22 11.81 26.73
C TYR A 301 13.07 10.62 27.22
N ARG A 302 12.74 10.09 28.40
CA ARG A 302 13.39 8.90 28.96
C ARG A 302 12.78 7.61 28.40
N TRP A 303 13.57 6.63 28.00
CA TRP A 303 13.03 5.34 27.51
C TRP A 303 12.21 4.58 28.57
N ASN A 304 12.63 4.66 29.83
CA ASN A 304 11.80 4.32 30.99
C ASN A 304 11.50 5.63 31.72
N ARG A 305 10.28 6.14 31.58
CA ARG A 305 9.88 7.45 32.13
C ARG A 305 9.07 7.28 33.41
N PRO A 306 9.47 7.93 34.52
CA PRO A 306 8.63 8.02 35.70
C PRO A 306 7.58 9.10 35.50
N CYS A 307 6.32 8.75 35.76
CA CYS A 307 5.19 9.65 35.55
C CYS A 307 4.39 9.78 36.85
N TYR A 308 4.11 11.02 37.24
CA TYR A 308 3.07 11.33 38.21
C TYR A 308 1.71 11.37 37.50
N GLY A 309 0.67 10.88 38.16
CA GLY A 309 -0.69 10.93 37.63
C GLY A 309 -1.74 10.85 38.73
N ILE A 310 -2.96 11.29 38.41
CA ILE A 310 -4.10 11.18 39.30
C ILE A 310 -5.11 10.23 38.65
N TYR A 311 -5.45 9.14 39.34
CA TYR A 311 -6.46 8.19 38.88
C TYR A 311 -7.53 7.99 39.96
N LYS A 312 -8.81 8.06 39.57
CA LYS A 312 -9.96 8.00 40.49
C LYS A 312 -9.81 8.92 41.74
N GLY A 313 -9.23 10.10 41.54
CA GLY A 313 -9.00 11.06 42.62
C GLY A 313 -7.89 10.67 43.60
N LYS A 314 -6.96 9.79 43.23
CA LYS A 314 -5.78 9.47 44.04
C LYS A 314 -4.48 9.73 43.26
N PRO A 315 -3.49 10.40 43.87
CA PRO A 315 -2.18 10.60 43.25
C PRO A 315 -1.41 9.29 43.22
N SER A 316 -0.67 9.03 42.14
CA SER A 316 -0.01 7.76 41.86
C SER A 316 1.30 7.97 41.09
N LEU A 317 2.18 6.97 41.15
CA LEU A 317 3.40 6.91 40.36
C LEU A 317 3.37 5.69 39.43
N ARG A 318 3.88 5.86 38.21
CA ARG A 318 4.02 4.77 37.25
C ARG A 318 5.35 4.85 36.50
N ILE A 319 5.82 3.70 36.06
CA ILE A 319 6.86 3.61 35.02
C ILE A 319 6.15 3.45 33.68
N GLU A 320 6.52 4.29 32.74
CA GLU A 320 6.13 4.21 31.34
C GLU A 320 7.32 3.70 30.52
N ALA A 321 7.21 2.48 30.02
CA ALA A 321 8.19 1.85 29.15
C ALA A 321 7.93 2.26 27.69
N ARG A 322 8.70 3.24 27.20
CA ARG A 322 8.57 3.87 25.87
C ARG A 322 9.43 3.22 24.79
N MET A 323 10.25 2.23 25.16
CA MET A 323 11.20 1.60 24.25
C MET A 323 10.55 0.71 23.20
N PHE A 324 9.32 0.21 23.44
CA PHE A 324 8.66 -0.67 22.48
C PHE A 324 8.20 0.11 21.25
N PRO A 325 8.49 -0.40 20.04
CA PRO A 325 7.87 0.12 18.83
C PRO A 325 6.39 -0.28 18.76
N ALA A 326 5.62 0.48 17.99
CA ALA A 326 4.30 0.02 17.59
C ALA A 326 4.40 -1.24 16.70
N GLY A 327 3.43 -2.15 16.85
CA GLY A 327 3.29 -3.37 16.08
C GLY A 327 4.33 -4.45 16.40
N PRO A 328 4.53 -5.42 15.49
CA PRO A 328 3.82 -5.57 14.20
C PRO A 328 2.35 -6.01 14.37
N THR A 329 2.01 -6.66 15.48
CA THR A 329 0.63 -7.03 15.85
C THR A 329 0.32 -6.70 17.30
N ILE A 330 -0.96 -6.74 17.67
CA ILE A 330 -1.38 -6.46 19.05
C ILE A 330 -0.95 -7.62 19.94
N ILE A 331 -1.08 -8.85 19.48
CA ILE A 331 -0.61 -10.02 20.22
C ILE A 331 0.91 -9.99 20.46
N ASP A 332 1.72 -9.51 19.50
CA ASP A 332 3.17 -9.35 19.69
C ASP A 332 3.50 -8.27 20.74
N GLN A 333 2.79 -7.15 20.74
CA GLN A 333 2.96 -6.09 21.74
C GLN A 333 2.60 -6.58 23.14
N VAL A 334 1.48 -7.30 23.29
CA VAL A 334 1.09 -7.87 24.59
C VAL A 334 2.06 -8.96 25.02
N ALA A 335 2.62 -9.74 24.09
CA ALA A 335 3.70 -10.69 24.40
C ALA A 335 4.95 -9.97 24.91
N ASN A 336 5.34 -8.85 24.28
CA ASN A 336 6.47 -8.01 24.74
C ASN A 336 6.21 -7.45 26.14
N SER A 337 5.01 -6.91 26.40
CA SER A 337 4.58 -6.44 27.73
C SER A 337 4.59 -7.54 28.78
N SER A 338 4.13 -8.74 28.41
CA SER A 338 4.08 -9.91 29.32
C SER A 338 5.48 -10.34 29.72
N PHE A 339 6.42 -10.38 28.77
CA PHE A 339 7.81 -10.68 29.03
C PHE A 339 8.44 -9.65 29.96
N TRP A 340 8.24 -8.36 29.69
CA TRP A 340 8.73 -7.29 30.54
C TRP A 340 8.11 -7.33 31.94
N LEU A 341 6.78 -7.45 32.06
CA LEU A 341 6.06 -7.49 33.33
C LEU A 341 6.48 -8.69 34.19
N GLY A 342 6.64 -9.86 33.56
CA GLY A 342 7.14 -11.07 34.21
C GLY A 342 8.55 -10.86 34.77
N LEU A 343 9.46 -10.30 33.98
CA LEU A 343 10.82 -10.00 34.45
C LEU A 343 10.84 -8.96 35.56
N MET A 344 10.07 -7.88 35.44
CA MET A 344 9.92 -6.86 36.48
C MET A 344 9.54 -7.51 37.80
N ASN A 345 8.51 -8.35 37.80
CA ASN A 345 8.04 -9.01 39.01
C ASN A 345 8.98 -10.10 39.52
N PHE A 346 9.65 -10.85 38.64
CA PHE A 346 10.64 -11.84 39.05
C PHE A 346 11.80 -11.19 39.81
N PHE A 347 12.44 -10.19 39.21
CA PHE A 347 13.60 -9.53 39.79
C PHE A 347 13.25 -8.70 41.03
N LYS A 348 12.01 -8.20 41.14
CA LYS A 348 11.51 -7.53 42.35
C LYS A 348 11.74 -8.38 43.60
N TYR A 349 11.48 -9.69 43.52
CA TYR A 349 11.57 -10.61 44.65
C TYR A 349 12.86 -11.45 44.68
N ASN A 350 13.55 -11.62 43.56
CA ASN A 350 14.73 -12.49 43.47
C ASN A 350 16.07 -11.75 43.47
N LEU A 351 16.09 -10.42 43.39
CA LEU A 351 17.31 -9.64 43.63
C LEU A 351 17.44 -9.31 45.12
N SER A 352 18.44 -9.92 45.76
CA SER A 352 18.87 -9.62 47.12
C SER A 352 19.88 -8.47 47.18
N GLU A 353 20.77 -8.39 46.19
CA GLU A 353 21.82 -7.36 46.04
C GLU A 353 21.30 -6.12 45.29
N ASP A 354 21.93 -4.95 45.50
CA ASP A 354 21.63 -3.76 44.71
C ASP A 354 22.14 -3.96 43.27
N ILE A 355 21.37 -3.50 42.28
CA ILE A 355 21.70 -3.70 40.86
C ILE A 355 23.03 -3.04 40.50
N SER A 356 23.40 -1.96 41.20
CA SER A 356 24.69 -1.29 41.03
C SER A 356 25.90 -2.18 41.34
N GLU A 357 25.73 -3.21 42.16
CA GLU A 357 26.79 -4.17 42.51
C GLU A 357 26.86 -5.31 41.47
N LEU A 358 25.73 -5.62 40.83
CA LEU A 358 25.58 -6.69 39.86
C LEU A 358 26.00 -6.28 38.43
N MET A 359 25.82 -5.00 38.07
CA MET A 359 26.10 -4.49 36.73
C MET A 359 26.40 -2.99 36.74
N ASP A 360 27.46 -2.57 36.05
CA ASP A 360 27.72 -1.15 35.81
C ASP A 360 26.59 -0.57 34.93
N PHE A 361 26.08 0.61 35.29
CA PHE A 361 25.05 1.30 34.52
C PHE A 361 25.46 1.51 33.05
N LYS A 362 26.76 1.76 32.81
CA LYS A 362 27.31 1.91 31.45
C LYS A 362 27.15 0.65 30.62
N ASP A 363 27.22 -0.53 31.24
CA ASP A 363 26.99 -1.80 30.55
C ASP A 363 25.51 -1.96 30.20
N ALA A 364 24.59 -1.66 31.12
CA ALA A 364 23.14 -1.66 30.84
C ALA A 364 22.79 -0.72 29.67
N ARG A 365 23.34 0.50 29.69
CA ARG A 365 23.17 1.48 28.61
C ARG A 365 23.77 1.00 27.29
N SER A 366 24.98 0.43 27.32
CA SER A 366 25.63 -0.12 26.12
C SER A 366 24.82 -1.27 25.52
N ASN A 367 24.32 -2.19 26.36
CA ASN A 367 23.47 -3.29 25.94
C ASN A 367 22.17 -2.79 25.28
N PHE A 368 21.57 -1.72 25.79
CA PHE A 368 20.36 -1.13 25.19
C PHE A 368 20.61 -0.63 23.77
N TYR A 369 21.68 0.14 23.56
CA TYR A 369 22.04 0.62 22.22
C TYR A 369 22.50 -0.50 21.28
N ALA A 370 23.18 -1.53 21.80
CA ALA A 370 23.52 -2.73 21.05
C ALA A 370 22.25 -3.47 20.59
N SER A 371 21.22 -3.55 21.44
CA SER A 371 19.92 -4.13 21.10
C SER A 371 19.19 -3.30 20.04
N ALA A 372 19.22 -1.97 20.15
CA ALA A 372 18.62 -1.10 19.13
C ALA A 372 19.29 -1.27 17.75
N GLN A 373 20.62 -1.38 17.72
CA GLN A 373 21.38 -1.57 16.48
C GLN A 373 21.21 -2.98 15.89
N GLN A 374 21.49 -4.01 16.69
CA GLN A 374 21.69 -5.39 16.25
C GLN A 374 20.48 -6.29 16.50
N GLY A 375 19.46 -5.80 17.22
CA GLY A 375 18.25 -6.55 17.52
C GLY A 375 18.56 -7.83 18.30
N ILE A 376 17.92 -8.93 17.89
CA ILE A 376 18.02 -10.23 18.54
C ILE A 376 19.41 -10.88 18.44
N ASP A 377 20.28 -10.36 17.59
CA ASP A 377 21.64 -10.86 17.38
C ASP A 377 22.71 -10.12 18.20
N SER A 378 22.28 -9.23 19.09
CA SER A 378 23.14 -8.52 20.02
C SER A 378 23.84 -9.45 21.02
N THR A 379 25.01 -9.02 21.48
CA THR A 379 25.74 -9.63 22.61
C THR A 379 25.78 -8.66 23.77
N PHE A 380 25.51 -9.14 24.97
CA PHE A 380 25.43 -8.33 26.18
C PHE A 380 26.58 -8.62 27.13
N LYS A 381 27.03 -7.58 27.84
CA LYS A 381 27.74 -7.73 29.11
C LYS A 381 26.68 -7.72 30.22
N TRP A 382 26.36 -8.91 30.69
CA TRP A 382 25.27 -9.17 31.63
C TRP A 382 25.77 -9.16 33.08
N ILE A 383 24.90 -9.57 34.00
CA ILE A 383 25.15 -9.61 35.45
C ILE A 383 26.49 -10.29 35.76
N ASN A 384 27.25 -9.72 36.69
CA ASN A 384 28.58 -10.14 37.12
C ASN A 384 29.60 -10.20 35.97
N GLY A 385 29.43 -9.32 34.96
CA GLY A 385 30.34 -9.17 33.83
C GLY A 385 30.27 -10.29 32.77
N LYS A 386 29.33 -11.24 32.90
CA LYS A 386 29.18 -12.37 31.97
C LYS A 386 28.83 -11.88 30.56
N ARG A 387 29.61 -12.27 29.55
CA ARG A 387 29.24 -12.02 28.15
C ARG A 387 28.30 -13.11 27.63
N ILE A 388 27.15 -12.72 27.06
CA ILE A 388 26.13 -13.65 26.58
C ILE A 388 25.36 -13.08 25.39
N GLY A 389 25.08 -13.91 24.37
CA GLY A 389 24.22 -13.52 23.25
C GLY A 389 22.76 -13.38 23.69
N ALA A 390 22.05 -12.39 23.16
CA ALA A 390 20.66 -12.07 23.52
C ALA A 390 19.75 -13.29 23.43
N ARG A 391 19.84 -14.07 22.34
CA ARG A 391 19.06 -15.33 22.16
C ARG A 391 19.26 -16.33 23.30
N LYS A 392 20.51 -16.60 23.65
CA LYS A 392 20.86 -17.58 24.70
C LYS A 392 20.36 -17.09 26.06
N LEU A 393 20.54 -15.82 26.35
CA LEU A 393 20.04 -15.20 27.57
C LEU A 393 18.52 -15.26 27.67
N ILE A 394 17.82 -14.88 26.59
CA ILE A 394 16.36 -14.83 26.54
C ILE A 394 15.76 -16.23 26.69
N LEU A 395 16.20 -17.20 25.88
CA LEU A 395 15.64 -18.56 25.89
C LEU A 395 15.92 -19.30 27.19
N ASN A 396 17.18 -19.28 27.65
CA ASN A 396 17.60 -20.19 28.70
C ASN A 396 17.44 -19.59 30.10
N GLU A 397 17.46 -18.26 30.22
CA GLU A 397 17.41 -17.60 31.53
C GLU A 397 16.17 -16.73 31.70
N LEU A 398 15.84 -15.85 30.75
CA LEU A 398 14.85 -14.81 30.99
C LEU A 398 13.40 -15.26 30.79
N ILE A 399 13.09 -16.09 29.79
CA ILE A 399 11.72 -16.59 29.59
C ILE A 399 11.24 -17.40 30.81
N PRO A 400 12.03 -18.37 31.36
CA PRO A 400 11.65 -19.09 32.57
C PRO A 400 11.44 -18.15 33.77
N LYS A 401 12.33 -17.15 33.94
CA LYS A 401 12.20 -16.14 34.99
C LYS A 401 10.94 -15.30 34.84
N ALA A 402 10.61 -14.88 33.62
CA ALA A 402 9.39 -14.13 33.33
C ALA A 402 8.13 -14.94 33.66
N ALA A 403 8.11 -16.24 33.35
CA ALA A 403 7.00 -17.12 33.67
C ALA A 403 6.76 -17.19 35.20
N ILE A 404 7.82 -17.37 35.99
CA ILE A 404 7.75 -17.35 37.46
C ILE A 404 7.22 -16.01 37.97
N GLY A 405 7.70 -14.90 37.39
CA GLY A 405 7.25 -13.56 37.75
C GLY A 405 5.77 -13.33 37.46
N LEU A 406 5.27 -13.76 36.30
CA LEU A 406 3.83 -13.68 35.96
C LEU A 406 2.97 -14.58 36.85
N ALA A 407 3.44 -15.80 37.16
CA ALA A 407 2.74 -16.71 38.06
C ALA A 407 2.57 -16.10 39.46
N ARG A 408 3.58 -15.37 39.96
CA ARG A 408 3.48 -14.62 41.23
C ARG A 408 2.48 -13.46 41.20
N LEU A 409 2.21 -12.88 40.03
CA LEU A 409 1.13 -11.91 39.85
C LEU A 409 -0.25 -12.59 39.73
N ASN A 410 -0.31 -13.91 39.94
CA ASN A 410 -1.51 -14.73 39.81
C ASN A 410 -2.11 -14.69 38.39
N ILE A 411 -1.30 -14.46 37.35
CA ILE A 411 -1.74 -14.55 35.95
C ILE A 411 -2.06 -16.01 35.61
N ASP A 412 -3.17 -16.25 34.90
CA ASP A 412 -3.55 -17.61 34.49
C ASP A 412 -2.48 -18.25 33.60
N ALA A 413 -2.19 -19.53 33.85
CA ALA A 413 -1.14 -20.28 33.15
C ALA A 413 -1.32 -20.27 31.62
N GLU A 414 -2.58 -20.36 31.14
CA GLU A 414 -2.89 -20.28 29.71
C GLU A 414 -2.40 -18.96 29.08
N HIS A 415 -2.55 -17.83 29.76
CA HIS A 415 -2.06 -16.54 29.28
C HIS A 415 -0.53 -16.44 29.35
N ILE A 416 0.09 -16.98 30.39
CA ILE A 416 1.55 -17.06 30.52
C ILE A 416 2.12 -17.83 29.32
N ASP A 417 1.59 -19.03 29.08
CA ASP A 417 2.03 -19.91 27.99
C ASP A 417 1.79 -19.25 26.63
N LYS A 418 0.58 -18.72 26.40
CA LYS A 418 0.23 -18.02 25.15
C LYS A 418 1.23 -16.92 24.80
N TYR A 419 1.51 -16.00 25.72
CA TYR A 419 2.33 -14.83 25.44
C TYR A 419 3.83 -15.11 25.47
N LEU A 420 4.32 -15.91 26.43
CA LEU A 420 5.75 -16.23 26.49
C LEU A 420 6.18 -17.21 25.41
N ASN A 421 5.28 -18.09 24.93
CA ASN A 421 5.59 -18.95 23.80
C ASN A 421 5.83 -18.13 22.52
N ILE A 422 5.15 -17.00 22.32
CA ILE A 422 5.42 -16.10 21.19
C ILE A 422 6.84 -15.52 21.27
N ILE A 423 7.32 -15.16 22.47
CA ILE A 423 8.68 -14.67 22.69
C ILE A 423 9.70 -15.79 22.43
N LYS A 424 9.40 -17.00 22.91
CA LYS A 424 10.20 -18.21 22.67
C LYS A 424 10.34 -18.50 21.17
N GLU A 425 9.23 -18.62 20.45
CA GLU A 425 9.21 -18.94 19.02
C GLU A 425 9.90 -17.85 18.18
N ARG A 426 9.66 -16.56 18.48
CA ARG A 426 10.41 -15.45 17.85
C ARG A 426 11.91 -15.54 18.09
N THR A 427 12.33 -15.98 19.27
CA THR A 427 13.76 -16.08 19.61
C THR A 427 14.41 -17.29 18.92
N ILE A 428 13.66 -18.39 18.75
CA ILE A 428 14.10 -19.60 18.02
C ILE A 428 14.23 -19.28 16.53
N SER A 429 13.19 -18.74 15.92
CA SER A 429 13.17 -18.42 14.48
C SER A 429 14.00 -17.19 14.10
N ARG A 430 14.36 -16.35 15.10
CA ARG A 430 15.03 -15.04 14.93
C ARG A 430 14.21 -14.02 14.16
N GLN A 431 12.89 -14.26 14.01
CA GLN A 431 12.00 -13.41 13.23
C GLN A 431 11.31 -12.37 14.12
N THR A 432 11.97 -11.21 14.28
CA THR A 432 11.32 -9.99 14.79
C THR A 432 10.62 -9.23 13.66
N GLY A 433 9.84 -8.21 14.00
CA GLY A 433 9.24 -7.32 12.99
C GLY A 433 10.31 -6.68 12.09
N SER A 434 11.42 -6.25 12.69
CA SER A 434 12.54 -5.70 11.93
C SER A 434 13.18 -6.71 10.98
N ARG A 435 13.45 -7.94 11.45
CA ARG A 435 14.02 -8.98 10.61
C ARG A 435 13.09 -9.32 9.45
N TRP A 436 11.80 -9.47 9.71
CA TRP A 436 10.82 -9.77 8.66
C TRP A 436 10.74 -8.65 7.60
N ILE A 437 10.75 -7.38 8.01
CA ILE A 437 10.75 -6.23 7.07
C ILE A 437 12.02 -6.24 6.21
N THR A 438 13.21 -6.43 6.79
CA THR A 438 14.47 -6.43 6.03
C THR A 438 14.56 -7.60 5.07
N ASP A 439 14.20 -8.80 5.53
CA ASP A 439 14.32 -10.02 4.72
C ASP A 439 13.31 -9.99 3.56
N SER A 440 12.09 -9.49 3.81
CA SER A 440 11.08 -9.24 2.77
C SER A 440 11.51 -8.18 1.77
N PHE A 441 12.15 -7.10 2.23
CA PHE A 441 12.69 -6.06 1.35
C PHE A 441 13.81 -6.58 0.46
N ASP A 442 14.73 -7.37 1.02
CA ASP A 442 15.83 -7.96 0.25
C ASP A 442 15.32 -8.94 -0.81
N GLU A 443 14.22 -9.64 -0.58
CA GLU A 443 13.62 -10.51 -1.60
C GLU A 443 12.84 -9.74 -2.68
N LEU A 444 12.01 -8.76 -2.29
CA LEU A 444 11.21 -7.97 -3.23
C LEU A 444 12.06 -7.04 -4.10
N SER A 445 13.11 -6.43 -3.53
CA SER A 445 13.97 -5.47 -4.24
C SER A 445 14.76 -6.09 -5.39
N LYS A 446 14.88 -7.43 -5.44
CA LYS A 446 15.45 -8.17 -6.59
C LYS A 446 14.54 -8.14 -7.82
N LYS A 447 13.23 -7.96 -7.63
CA LYS A 447 12.19 -8.12 -8.67
C LYS A 447 11.38 -6.84 -8.91
N ALA A 448 11.41 -5.88 -7.99
CA ALA A 448 10.63 -4.66 -8.02
C ALA A 448 11.45 -3.43 -7.62
N SER A 449 10.93 -2.23 -7.89
CA SER A 449 11.56 -1.00 -7.40
C SER A 449 11.54 -0.95 -5.87
N ILE A 450 12.45 -0.17 -5.28
CA ILE A 450 12.50 0.09 -3.84
C ILE A 450 11.12 0.53 -3.33
N GLN A 451 10.49 1.51 -3.98
CA GLN A 451 9.20 2.04 -3.55
C GLN A 451 8.08 0.99 -3.61
N ASN A 452 8.06 0.15 -4.65
CA ASN A 452 7.06 -0.89 -4.76
C ASN A 452 7.28 -1.99 -3.71
N SER A 453 8.54 -2.31 -3.41
CA SER A 453 8.92 -3.24 -2.36
C SER A 453 8.43 -2.74 -0.99
N LEU A 454 8.68 -1.48 -0.66
CA LEU A 454 8.22 -0.84 0.58
C LEU A 454 6.68 -0.82 0.67
N SER A 455 6.01 -0.49 -0.43
CA SER A 455 4.54 -0.47 -0.49
C SER A 455 3.94 -1.86 -0.32
N SER A 456 4.59 -2.90 -0.85
CA SER A 456 4.18 -4.30 -0.72
C SER A 456 4.34 -4.77 0.74
N ILE A 457 5.47 -4.46 1.36
CA ILE A 457 5.71 -4.72 2.79
C ILE A 457 4.66 -4.02 3.65
N THR A 458 4.43 -2.72 3.43
CA THR A 458 3.42 -1.95 4.19
C THR A 458 2.02 -2.55 4.03
N SER A 459 1.65 -2.99 2.82
CA SER A 459 0.38 -3.66 2.58
C SER A 459 0.24 -4.96 3.35
N GLU A 460 1.28 -5.80 3.32
CA GLU A 460 1.25 -7.12 3.95
C GLU A 460 1.29 -7.02 5.49
N ILE A 461 2.00 -6.03 6.06
CA ILE A 461 1.88 -5.70 7.49
C ILE A 461 0.42 -5.40 7.85
N ILE A 462 -0.28 -4.58 7.05
CA ILE A 462 -1.67 -4.20 7.33
C ILE A 462 -2.61 -5.42 7.27
N GLU A 463 -2.37 -6.37 6.36
CA GLU A 463 -3.15 -7.59 6.25
C GLU A 463 -2.90 -8.53 7.43
N LEU A 464 -1.63 -8.84 7.71
CA LEU A 464 -1.24 -9.79 8.75
C LEU A 464 -1.51 -9.26 10.16
N GLN A 465 -1.35 -7.94 10.39
CA GLN A 465 -1.73 -7.33 11.67
C GLN A 465 -3.24 -7.39 11.91
N ALA A 466 -4.07 -7.31 10.85
CA ALA A 466 -5.53 -7.32 10.99
C ALA A 466 -6.04 -8.72 11.37
N ALA A 467 -5.33 -9.76 10.94
CA ALA A 467 -5.52 -11.13 11.38
C ALA A 467 -4.94 -11.41 12.78
N ASP A 468 -4.15 -10.48 13.33
CA ASP A 468 -3.47 -10.56 14.63
C ASP A 468 -2.63 -11.84 14.78
N ILE A 469 -1.97 -12.22 13.68
CA ILE A 469 -1.06 -13.36 13.62
C ILE A 469 0.31 -12.90 14.13
N PRO A 470 0.97 -13.60 15.08
CA PRO A 470 2.27 -13.16 15.59
C PRO A 470 3.35 -13.25 14.51
N VAL A 471 4.28 -12.30 14.51
CA VAL A 471 5.23 -12.10 13.40
C VAL A 471 6.14 -13.29 13.10
N HIS A 472 6.45 -14.15 14.08
CA HIS A 472 7.25 -15.36 13.81
C HIS A 472 6.57 -16.37 12.88
N LYS A 473 5.26 -16.21 12.61
CA LYS A 473 4.49 -17.06 11.69
C LYS A 473 4.30 -16.43 10.31
N TRP A 474 4.77 -15.21 10.11
CA TRP A 474 4.56 -14.50 8.85
C TRP A 474 5.44 -15.12 7.76
N PRO A 475 4.90 -15.40 6.56
CA PRO A 475 5.71 -15.78 5.42
C PRO A 475 6.54 -14.58 4.96
N ILE A 476 7.72 -14.82 4.39
CA ILE A 476 8.48 -13.76 3.72
C ILE A 476 7.68 -13.26 2.52
N SER A 477 7.57 -11.94 2.39
CA SER A 477 6.86 -11.30 1.28
C SER A 477 7.55 -11.59 -0.05
N LYS A 478 6.76 -11.99 -1.05
CA LYS A 478 7.24 -12.31 -2.41
C LYS A 478 6.45 -11.62 -3.52
N GLU A 479 5.21 -11.25 -3.21
CA GLU A 479 4.28 -10.66 -4.17
C GLU A 479 4.33 -9.15 -4.10
N THR A 480 4.24 -8.50 -5.25
CA THR A 480 4.25 -7.04 -5.33
C THR A 480 2.83 -6.49 -5.39
N VAL A 481 2.57 -5.42 -4.66
CA VAL A 481 1.31 -4.68 -4.81
C VAL A 481 1.34 -3.81 -6.07
N VAL A 482 0.16 -3.52 -6.61
CA VAL A 482 0.01 -2.54 -7.68
C VAL A 482 -0.08 -1.15 -7.06
N ILE A 483 0.73 -0.23 -7.55
CA ILE A 483 0.61 1.20 -7.23
C ILE A 483 -0.58 1.75 -8.02
N ASN A 484 -1.55 2.34 -7.32
CA ASN A 484 -2.65 3.08 -7.91
C ASN A 484 -2.14 4.45 -8.38
N ASN A 485 -2.59 4.93 -9.54
CA ASN A 485 -2.18 6.24 -10.07
C ASN A 485 -0.65 6.48 -10.09
N PRO A 486 0.23 5.57 -10.60
CA PRO A 486 1.66 5.83 -10.79
C PRO A 486 2.03 7.20 -11.37
N SER A 487 1.18 7.82 -12.18
CA SER A 487 1.43 9.18 -12.70
C SER A 487 1.53 10.26 -11.60
N ASN A 488 0.93 10.02 -10.43
CA ASN A 488 0.98 10.91 -9.25
C ASN A 488 2.14 10.60 -8.30
N LEU A 489 2.95 9.58 -8.58
CA LEU A 489 4.21 9.36 -7.85
C LEU A 489 5.08 10.61 -7.89
N LEU A 490 5.84 10.86 -6.84
CA LEU A 490 6.81 11.95 -6.81
C LEU A 490 8.13 11.52 -7.48
N ALA A 491 8.87 12.49 -7.99
CA ALA A 491 10.19 12.27 -8.57
C ALA A 491 11.14 11.60 -7.57
N GLU A 492 11.09 11.98 -6.28
CA GLU A 492 11.92 11.36 -5.24
C GLU A 492 11.67 9.86 -5.02
N GLU A 493 10.49 9.36 -5.41
CA GLU A 493 10.08 7.95 -5.31
C GLU A 493 10.61 7.11 -6.48
N CYS A 494 10.93 7.74 -7.60
CA CYS A 494 11.32 7.04 -8.84
C CYS A 494 12.74 7.35 -9.30
N MET A 495 13.37 8.40 -8.78
CA MET A 495 14.70 8.81 -9.22
C MET A 495 15.77 7.81 -8.83
N ASP A 496 16.70 7.59 -9.76
CA ASP A 496 17.95 6.93 -9.45
C ASP A 496 18.85 7.89 -8.66
N ARG A 497 19.51 7.35 -7.65
CA ARG A 497 20.42 8.06 -6.75
C ARG A 497 21.88 7.66 -6.99
N TYR A 498 22.13 6.62 -7.79
CA TYR A 498 23.46 6.26 -8.29
C TYR A 498 23.74 7.01 -9.59
N ILE A 499 24.21 8.25 -9.43
CA ILE A 499 24.38 9.20 -10.53
C ILE A 499 25.85 9.45 -10.85
N TYR A 500 26.17 9.56 -12.14
CA TYR A 500 27.48 9.98 -12.62
C TYR A 500 27.45 11.49 -12.91
N SER A 501 28.31 12.26 -12.24
CA SER A 501 28.49 13.69 -12.46
C SER A 501 29.97 14.06 -12.57
N VAL A 502 30.25 15.23 -13.14
CA VAL A 502 31.59 15.84 -13.22
C VAL A 502 31.56 17.26 -12.68
N TYR A 503 32.69 17.77 -12.22
CA TYR A 503 32.83 19.16 -11.85
C TYR A 503 33.07 20.04 -13.09
N GLU A 504 32.53 21.26 -13.07
CA GLU A 504 32.68 22.22 -14.18
C GLU A 504 34.15 22.59 -14.49
N ASN A 505 35.05 22.45 -13.51
CA ASN A 505 36.49 22.75 -13.66
C ASN A 505 37.34 21.48 -13.87
N GLU A 506 36.73 20.31 -14.11
CA GLU A 506 37.47 19.10 -14.48
C GLU A 506 37.81 19.06 -15.98
N PRO A 507 38.83 18.29 -16.39
CA PRO A 507 39.12 18.05 -17.80
C PRO A 507 37.97 17.31 -18.48
N ILE A 508 37.56 17.77 -19.67
CA ILE A 508 36.48 17.14 -20.44
C ILE A 508 36.76 15.66 -20.80
N ASN A 509 38.04 15.27 -20.81
CA ASN A 509 38.46 13.87 -21.01
C ASN A 509 37.86 12.90 -19.97
N LEU A 510 37.60 13.36 -18.75
CA LEU A 510 36.93 12.54 -17.74
C LEU A 510 35.49 12.19 -18.16
N ALA A 511 34.73 13.18 -18.66
CA ALA A 511 33.38 12.96 -19.17
C ALA A 511 33.35 11.98 -20.36
N LEU A 512 34.35 12.05 -21.26
CA LEU A 512 34.51 11.08 -22.35
C LEU A 512 34.77 9.66 -21.84
N LYS A 513 35.60 9.50 -20.80
CA LYS A 513 35.88 8.18 -20.19
C LYS A 513 34.69 7.61 -19.44
N ILE A 514 33.92 8.45 -18.74
CA ILE A 514 32.66 8.03 -18.10
C ILE A 514 31.68 7.51 -19.16
N ASN A 515 31.50 8.24 -20.28
CA ASN A 515 30.65 7.78 -21.39
C ASN A 515 31.15 6.44 -21.97
N GLU A 516 32.47 6.28 -22.17
CA GLU A 516 33.08 5.03 -22.67
C GLU A 516 32.85 3.84 -21.72
N TRP A 517 33.10 4.01 -20.42
CA TRP A 517 33.01 2.92 -19.43
C TRP A 517 31.58 2.55 -19.05
N LYS A 518 30.66 3.51 -19.06
CA LYS A 518 29.29 3.33 -18.55
C LYS A 518 28.22 3.38 -19.63
N LYS A 519 28.57 3.71 -20.88
CA LYS A 519 27.65 3.91 -22.01
C LYS A 519 26.52 4.88 -21.65
N HIS A 520 26.88 5.98 -20.99
CA HIS A 520 25.92 6.98 -20.50
C HIS A 520 25.99 8.25 -21.35
N ASP A 521 24.94 8.54 -22.11
CA ASP A 521 24.88 9.68 -23.05
C ASP A 521 24.45 11.01 -22.41
N TYR A 522 24.34 11.04 -21.08
CA TYR A 522 23.96 12.21 -20.30
C TYR A 522 24.77 12.26 -19.01
N ILE A 523 25.54 13.33 -18.81
CA ILE A 523 26.35 13.55 -17.62
C ILE A 523 26.00 14.92 -17.03
N VAL A 524 25.68 14.96 -15.75
CA VAL A 524 25.39 16.22 -15.04
C VAL A 524 26.68 16.90 -14.65
N VAL A 525 26.74 18.21 -14.87
CA VAL A 525 27.83 19.05 -14.41
C VAL A 525 27.41 19.82 -13.16
N VAL A 526 28.26 19.72 -12.14
CA VAL A 526 28.06 20.41 -10.87
C VAL A 526 29.25 21.31 -10.52
N ASN A 527 29.04 22.28 -9.65
CA ASN A 527 30.15 22.99 -9.01
C ASN A 527 30.64 22.24 -7.75
N ARG A 528 31.67 22.78 -7.08
CA ARG A 528 32.23 22.17 -5.85
C ARG A 528 31.23 22.05 -4.70
N GLN A 529 30.15 22.83 -4.71
CA GLN A 529 29.07 22.76 -3.72
C GLN A 529 27.97 21.75 -4.11
N GLY A 530 28.14 21.01 -5.22
CA GLY A 530 27.16 20.03 -5.72
C GLY A 530 25.96 20.65 -6.43
N LYS A 531 25.97 21.97 -6.67
CA LYS A 531 24.89 22.65 -7.40
C LYS A 531 25.05 22.40 -8.89
N ILE A 532 23.94 22.13 -9.57
CA ILE A 532 23.91 21.94 -11.02
C ILE A 532 24.32 23.24 -11.73
N THR A 533 25.29 23.15 -12.63
CA THR A 533 25.79 24.28 -13.45
C THR A 533 25.77 24.02 -14.94
N GLY A 534 25.64 22.75 -15.35
CA GLY A 534 25.52 22.37 -16.75
C GLY A 534 25.16 20.90 -16.93
N ASP A 535 25.02 20.48 -18.18
CA ASP A 535 24.93 19.08 -18.58
C ASP A 535 25.76 18.83 -19.85
N ILE A 536 26.14 17.57 -20.04
CA ILE A 536 26.85 17.09 -21.21
C ILE A 536 25.97 16.02 -21.85
N THR A 537 25.42 16.34 -23.02
CA THR A 537 24.64 15.40 -23.83
C THR A 537 25.50 14.82 -24.96
N GLU A 538 24.92 13.97 -25.81
CA GLU A 538 25.57 13.46 -27.02
C GLU A 538 26.16 14.58 -27.92
N LYS A 539 25.51 15.75 -27.94
CA LYS A 539 25.96 16.93 -28.69
C LYS A 539 27.28 17.47 -28.14
N GLU A 540 27.39 17.62 -26.81
CA GLU A 540 28.59 18.11 -26.14
C GLU A 540 29.71 17.07 -26.16
N LEU A 541 29.40 15.78 -26.03
CA LEU A 541 30.38 14.70 -26.19
C LEU A 541 31.00 14.68 -27.59
N LYS A 542 30.21 14.92 -28.64
CA LYS A 542 30.73 15.06 -30.02
C LYS A 542 31.68 16.23 -30.18
N LYS A 543 31.41 17.37 -29.51
CA LYS A 543 32.33 18.53 -29.47
C LYS A 543 33.60 18.21 -28.69
N ALA A 544 33.45 17.57 -27.53
CA ALA A 544 34.55 17.16 -26.66
C ALA A 544 35.58 16.24 -27.34
N LYS A 545 35.13 15.34 -28.23
CA LYS A 545 36.03 14.49 -29.02
C LYS A 545 37.03 15.28 -29.88
N LYS A 546 36.67 16.51 -30.29
CA LYS A 546 37.51 17.42 -31.08
C LYS A 546 38.37 18.36 -30.22
N GLN A 547 38.02 18.53 -28.94
CA GLN A 547 38.63 19.52 -28.03
C GLN A 547 39.03 18.86 -26.71
N LYS A 548 39.93 17.86 -26.77
CA LYS A 548 40.27 17.01 -25.62
C LYS A 548 41.01 17.72 -24.47
N LEU A 549 41.57 18.91 -24.71
CA LEU A 549 42.33 19.70 -23.73
C LEU A 549 41.52 20.84 -23.09
N SER A 550 40.19 20.80 -23.18
CA SER A 550 39.30 21.81 -22.58
C SER A 550 38.77 21.41 -21.20
N LEU A 551 38.28 22.38 -20.43
CA LEU A 551 37.54 22.11 -19.21
C LEU A 551 36.06 21.82 -19.54
N VAL A 552 35.37 21.15 -18.63
CA VAL A 552 33.94 20.85 -18.77
C VAL A 552 33.12 22.12 -19.00
N LYS A 553 33.36 23.19 -18.23
CA LYS A 553 32.62 24.47 -18.34
C LYS A 553 32.71 25.15 -19.70
N ASP A 554 33.73 24.83 -20.48
CA ASP A 554 33.97 25.43 -21.80
C ASP A 554 33.13 24.74 -22.89
N ILE A 555 32.69 23.50 -22.65
CA ILE A 555 31.98 22.66 -23.62
C ILE A 555 30.52 22.39 -23.20
N MET A 556 30.23 22.30 -21.90
CA MET A 556 28.93 21.93 -21.36
C MET A 556 27.78 22.82 -21.87
N ASN A 557 26.58 22.28 -21.89
CA ASN A 557 25.38 23.09 -22.00
C ASN A 557 25.07 23.73 -20.63
N LYS A 558 24.91 25.06 -20.61
CA LYS A 558 24.64 25.83 -19.37
C LYS A 558 23.15 25.94 -19.05
N ASN A 559 22.28 25.70 -20.03
CA ASN A 559 20.84 25.81 -19.89
C ASN A 559 20.25 24.43 -19.58
N VAL A 560 20.39 23.98 -18.33
CA VAL A 560 19.92 22.67 -17.90
C VAL A 560 18.48 22.75 -17.41
N ILE A 561 17.66 21.82 -17.90
CA ILE A 561 16.31 21.61 -17.39
C ILE A 561 16.39 20.60 -16.25
N TYR A 562 15.86 20.96 -15.09
CA TYR A 562 15.78 20.08 -13.92
C TYR A 562 14.44 20.30 -13.21
N ILE A 563 14.05 19.33 -12.37
CA ILE A 563 12.82 19.38 -11.58
C ILE A 563 13.10 19.27 -10.09
N GLN A 564 12.09 19.59 -9.28
CA GLN A 564 12.14 19.41 -7.83
C GLN A 564 11.75 17.96 -7.44
N PRO A 565 12.22 17.44 -6.30
CA PRO A 565 11.91 16.08 -5.84
C PRO A 565 10.41 15.81 -5.63
N ASP A 566 9.63 16.84 -5.35
CA ASP A 566 8.17 16.78 -5.18
C ASP A 566 7.37 16.93 -6.48
N THR A 567 8.04 17.00 -7.63
CA THR A 567 7.38 17.02 -8.93
C THR A 567 6.78 15.65 -9.23
N THR A 568 5.52 15.61 -9.67
CA THR A 568 4.87 14.35 -10.04
C THR A 568 5.48 13.74 -11.29
N ILE A 569 5.42 12.42 -11.42
CA ILE A 569 5.91 11.70 -12.61
C ILE A 569 5.17 12.13 -13.87
N SER A 570 3.87 12.39 -13.81
CA SER A 570 3.10 12.98 -14.92
C SER A 570 3.71 14.29 -15.42
N LYS A 571 4.07 15.20 -14.50
CA LYS A 571 4.68 16.49 -14.85
C LYS A 571 6.12 16.32 -15.33
N ALA A 572 6.89 15.43 -14.71
CA ALA A 572 8.25 15.10 -15.13
C ALA A 572 8.27 14.53 -16.57
N LEU A 573 7.35 13.62 -16.88
CA LEU A 573 7.18 13.03 -18.21
C LEU A 573 6.76 14.06 -19.25
N LYS A 574 5.86 14.99 -18.89
CA LYS A 574 5.50 16.13 -19.75
C LYS A 574 6.73 16.97 -20.10
N ILE A 575 7.54 17.33 -19.11
CA ILE A 575 8.80 18.09 -19.31
C ILE A 575 9.78 17.31 -20.19
N ILE A 576 9.95 16.02 -19.92
CA ILE A 576 10.78 15.10 -20.70
C ILE A 576 10.35 15.08 -22.18
N ASN A 577 9.05 14.96 -22.44
CA ASN A 577 8.50 14.86 -23.79
C ASN A 577 8.53 16.19 -24.55
N GLU A 578 8.16 17.31 -23.91
CA GLU A 578 8.19 18.65 -24.52
C GLU A 578 9.60 19.09 -24.91
N ASN A 579 10.62 18.64 -24.16
CA ASN A 579 12.02 19.03 -24.39
C ASN A 579 12.85 17.90 -25.05
N ASN A 580 12.21 16.81 -25.47
CA ASN A 580 12.84 15.62 -26.07
C ASN A 580 14.05 15.09 -25.28
N LEU A 581 13.92 15.04 -23.95
CA LEU A 581 14.96 14.59 -23.04
C LEU A 581 14.93 13.07 -22.89
N LYS A 582 16.10 12.44 -22.70
CA LYS A 582 16.20 11.03 -22.28
C LYS A 582 16.29 10.89 -20.76
N MET A 583 16.89 11.88 -20.12
CA MET A 583 17.09 11.95 -18.69
C MET A 583 16.72 13.34 -18.17
N LEU A 584 16.27 13.41 -16.93
CA LEU A 584 15.85 14.64 -16.29
C LEU A 584 16.46 14.72 -14.88
N PRO A 585 17.41 15.64 -14.64
CA PRO A 585 17.98 15.87 -13.33
C PRO A 585 16.91 16.28 -12.31
N VAL A 586 17.03 15.75 -11.11
CA VAL A 586 16.24 16.15 -9.94
C VAL A 586 17.15 16.94 -9.00
N CYS A 587 16.74 18.16 -8.67
CA CYS A 587 17.50 19.05 -7.82
C CYS A 587 16.63 19.63 -6.69
N GLU A 588 17.20 19.76 -5.50
CA GLU A 588 16.62 20.49 -4.37
C GLU A 588 17.45 21.76 -4.15
N ASN A 589 16.88 22.96 -4.30
CA ASN A 589 17.62 24.23 -4.18
C ASN A 589 18.90 24.30 -5.05
N LYS A 590 18.81 23.80 -6.29
CA LYS A 590 19.90 23.58 -7.26
C LYS A 590 20.91 22.48 -6.90
N LEU A 591 20.87 21.91 -5.69
CA LEU A 591 21.69 20.76 -5.34
C LEU A 591 21.20 19.56 -6.15
N PHE A 592 22.08 18.93 -6.91
CA PHE A 592 21.74 17.73 -7.67
C PHE A 592 21.63 16.51 -6.74
N ILE A 593 20.48 15.84 -6.74
CA ILE A 593 20.16 14.77 -5.77
C ILE A 593 19.72 13.44 -6.40
N GLY A 594 19.47 13.42 -7.70
CA GLY A 594 19.07 12.21 -8.41
C GLY A 594 18.71 12.47 -9.86
N MET A 595 18.40 11.40 -10.59
CA MET A 595 18.10 11.44 -12.01
C MET A 595 16.84 10.62 -12.32
N LEU A 596 15.98 11.14 -13.18
CA LEU A 596 14.91 10.34 -13.80
C LEU A 596 15.32 9.94 -15.21
N GLN A 597 15.12 8.67 -15.55
CA GLN A 597 15.34 8.16 -16.91
C GLN A 597 13.99 7.90 -17.56
N LYS A 598 13.78 8.44 -18.76
CA LYS A 598 12.51 8.32 -19.49
C LYS A 598 12.07 6.86 -19.63
N GLU A 599 12.98 5.97 -20.00
CA GLU A 599 12.74 4.53 -20.17
C GLU A 599 12.25 3.84 -18.88
N LEU A 600 12.67 4.33 -17.71
CA LEU A 600 12.21 3.82 -16.41
C LEU A 600 10.88 4.47 -15.97
N LEU A 601 10.49 5.57 -16.60
CA LEU A 601 9.24 6.28 -16.34
C LEU A 601 8.14 5.99 -17.34
N THR A 602 8.44 5.41 -18.51
CA THR A 602 7.43 5.00 -19.52
C THR A 602 6.44 3.98 -18.97
N LYS A 603 6.87 3.14 -18.02
CA LYS A 603 5.95 2.27 -17.25
C LYS A 603 4.92 3.04 -16.40
N TYR A 604 5.17 4.34 -16.14
CA TYR A 604 4.29 5.27 -15.42
C TYR A 604 3.69 6.35 -16.34
N GLU A 605 4.07 6.41 -17.63
CA GLU A 605 3.41 7.25 -18.66
C GLU A 605 1.94 6.87 -18.84
N LEU A 606 1.58 5.68 -18.37
CA LEU A 606 0.23 5.20 -18.29
C LEU A 606 -0.33 5.56 -16.91
N ASP A 607 -0.80 6.79 -16.72
CA ASP A 607 -1.92 7.05 -15.81
C ASP A 607 -2.71 8.34 -15.98
N LYS A 608 -3.33 8.44 -17.16
CA LYS A 608 -4.76 8.77 -17.27
C LYS A 608 -5.60 7.51 -17.61
N LYS A 609 -5.01 6.30 -17.53
CA LYS A 609 -5.57 5.02 -17.99
C LYS A 609 -5.92 4.02 -16.88
N ASN A 610 -5.65 4.27 -15.59
CA ASN A 610 -6.13 3.38 -14.53
C ASN A 610 -7.27 3.97 -13.69
N ASP A 611 -8.42 4.12 -14.34
CA ASP A 611 -9.71 3.85 -13.70
C ASP A 611 -10.04 2.34 -13.79
N ASN A 612 -9.01 1.53 -13.56
CA ASN A 612 -8.96 0.07 -13.74
C ASN A 612 -9.01 -0.68 -12.41
N TYR A 613 -9.88 -0.25 -11.47
CA TYR A 613 -10.18 -1.08 -10.30
C TYR A 613 -10.87 -2.40 -10.68
N ILE A 614 -11.29 -2.54 -11.93
CA ILE A 614 -11.76 -3.79 -12.52
C ILE A 614 -10.62 -4.52 -13.25
N ASN A 615 -9.74 -3.85 -14.03
CA ASN A 615 -8.74 -4.57 -14.85
C ASN A 615 -7.62 -5.27 -14.08
N ASN A 616 -7.31 -4.88 -12.83
CA ASN A 616 -6.30 -5.57 -12.03
C ASN A 616 -6.82 -6.81 -11.27
N LEU A 617 -8.09 -7.21 -11.47
CA LEU A 617 -8.64 -8.42 -10.86
C LEU A 617 -8.42 -9.68 -11.71
N ASP A 618 -8.27 -9.53 -13.03
CA ASP A 618 -8.09 -10.66 -13.94
C ASP A 618 -7.60 -10.17 -15.32
N SER A 619 -6.59 -10.85 -15.89
CA SER A 619 -6.03 -10.60 -17.24
C SER A 619 -7.06 -10.62 -18.38
N ARG A 620 -8.29 -11.08 -18.12
CA ARG A 620 -9.42 -11.10 -19.04
C ARG A 620 -9.98 -9.73 -19.40
N ILE A 621 -9.77 -8.71 -18.58
CA ILE A 621 -10.45 -7.43 -18.79
C ILE A 621 -9.62 -6.57 -19.75
N LEU A 622 -10.19 -6.31 -20.93
CA LEU A 622 -9.55 -5.54 -22.00
C LEU A 622 -9.54 -4.02 -21.74
N GLY A 623 -10.50 -3.54 -20.96
CA GLY A 623 -10.68 -2.12 -20.66
C GLY A 623 -11.87 -1.91 -19.73
N ASN A 624 -11.78 -0.90 -18.88
CA ASN A 624 -12.87 -0.40 -18.03
C ASN A 624 -12.80 1.12 -18.04
N TYR A 625 -13.54 1.73 -18.97
CA TYR A 625 -13.46 3.16 -19.22
C TYR A 625 -14.67 3.87 -18.62
N HIS A 626 -14.42 4.84 -17.72
CA HIS A 626 -15.46 5.66 -17.09
C HIS A 626 -14.97 7.09 -16.79
N LEU A 627 -15.73 8.08 -17.24
CA LEU A 627 -15.44 9.51 -16.99
C LEU A 627 -16.68 10.34 -16.59
N GLY A 628 -17.88 9.74 -16.56
CA GLY A 628 -19.14 10.47 -16.35
C GLY A 628 -19.93 10.08 -15.10
N LYS A 629 -20.94 10.89 -14.78
CA LYS A 629 -21.79 10.78 -13.57
C LYS A 629 -22.87 9.69 -13.63
N SER A 630 -23.08 9.06 -14.78
CA SER A 630 -24.17 8.10 -15.02
C SER A 630 -23.88 6.70 -14.46
N LYS A 631 -24.93 6.03 -13.98
CA LYS A 631 -24.87 4.66 -13.44
C LYS A 631 -25.01 3.56 -14.53
N LYS A 632 -25.20 3.93 -15.79
CA LYS A 632 -25.33 2.97 -16.91
C LYS A 632 -24.00 2.27 -17.17
N THR A 633 -24.05 0.96 -17.42
CA THR A 633 -22.88 0.14 -17.74
C THR A 633 -23.17 -0.70 -18.98
N ILE A 634 -22.24 -0.73 -19.92
CA ILE A 634 -22.26 -1.66 -21.05
C ILE A 634 -21.03 -2.56 -20.99
N LEU A 635 -21.24 -3.86 -21.12
CA LEU A 635 -20.22 -4.89 -21.10
C LEU A 635 -20.13 -5.55 -22.46
N PHE A 636 -19.00 -5.39 -23.14
CA PHE A 636 -18.67 -6.13 -24.34
C PHE A 636 -17.84 -7.36 -23.97
N ILE A 637 -18.26 -8.53 -24.43
CA ILE A 637 -17.56 -9.80 -24.22
C ILE A 637 -17.04 -10.27 -25.58
N CYS A 638 -15.82 -10.79 -25.63
CA CYS A 638 -15.25 -11.34 -26.86
C CYS A 638 -14.49 -12.65 -26.59
N GLY A 639 -14.27 -13.42 -27.65
CA GLY A 639 -13.45 -14.63 -27.61
C GLY A 639 -14.06 -15.73 -26.74
N VAL A 640 -15.39 -15.87 -26.75
CA VAL A 640 -16.08 -16.98 -26.06
C VAL A 640 -15.71 -18.30 -26.71
N HIS A 641 -15.59 -18.36 -28.03
CA HIS A 641 -15.07 -19.52 -28.74
C HIS A 641 -13.55 -19.48 -28.95
N GLY A 642 -12.75 -18.64 -28.29
CA GLY A 642 -11.28 -18.71 -28.42
C GLY A 642 -10.67 -18.18 -29.74
N ASN A 643 -11.10 -18.70 -30.90
CA ASN A 643 -10.57 -18.41 -32.24
C ASN A 643 -11.17 -17.17 -32.92
N GLU A 644 -11.99 -16.40 -32.21
CA GLU A 644 -12.70 -15.21 -32.69
C GLU A 644 -11.99 -13.92 -32.22
N LEU A 645 -10.95 -13.51 -32.95
CA LEU A 645 -10.07 -12.43 -32.47
C LEU A 645 -10.48 -11.02 -32.89
N SER A 646 -11.42 -10.84 -33.83
CA SER A 646 -11.72 -9.49 -34.33
C SER A 646 -12.37 -8.61 -33.25
N GLY A 647 -13.24 -9.18 -32.41
CA GLY A 647 -13.85 -8.46 -31.28
C GLY A 647 -12.83 -8.03 -30.24
N LYS A 648 -11.80 -8.88 -29.98
CA LYS A 648 -10.67 -8.54 -29.12
C LYS A 648 -9.90 -7.33 -29.67
N ILE A 649 -9.53 -7.37 -30.95
CA ILE A 649 -8.76 -6.30 -31.59
C ILE A 649 -9.56 -5.00 -31.61
N ALA A 650 -10.84 -5.07 -32.01
CA ALA A 650 -11.74 -3.92 -32.05
C ALA A 650 -11.88 -3.27 -30.66
N LEU A 651 -12.11 -4.05 -29.60
CA LEU A 651 -12.19 -3.52 -28.24
C LEU A 651 -10.86 -2.88 -27.81
N THR A 652 -9.72 -3.53 -28.08
CA THR A 652 -8.41 -2.95 -27.79
C THR A 652 -8.19 -1.60 -28.48
N ASN A 653 -8.57 -1.48 -29.76
CA ASN A 653 -8.46 -0.24 -30.51
C ASN A 653 -9.40 0.85 -29.98
N ILE A 654 -10.64 0.50 -29.62
CA ILE A 654 -11.61 1.43 -29.05
C ILE A 654 -11.13 1.95 -27.69
N PHE A 655 -10.73 1.07 -26.76
CA PHE A 655 -10.22 1.51 -25.46
C PHE A 655 -8.97 2.38 -25.62
N LYS A 656 -8.06 1.98 -26.51
CA LYS A 656 -6.90 2.79 -26.86
C LYS A 656 -7.30 4.19 -27.31
N TYR A 657 -8.25 4.30 -28.25
CA TYR A 657 -8.71 5.59 -28.77
C TYR A 657 -9.43 6.45 -27.72
N LEU A 658 -10.37 5.86 -26.97
CA LEU A 658 -11.11 6.56 -25.92
C LEU A 658 -10.14 7.17 -24.90
N GLU A 659 -9.15 6.39 -24.48
CA GLU A 659 -8.16 6.81 -23.49
C GLU A 659 -7.15 7.82 -24.05
N GLU A 660 -6.65 7.63 -25.27
CA GLU A 660 -5.72 8.58 -25.92
C GLU A 660 -6.35 9.96 -26.13
N ASN A 661 -7.64 10.00 -26.45
CA ASN A 661 -8.37 11.25 -26.69
C ASN A 661 -9.10 11.77 -25.44
N SER A 662 -9.03 11.06 -24.30
CA SER A 662 -9.73 11.41 -23.06
C SER A 662 -11.22 11.72 -23.27
N ILE A 663 -11.90 10.91 -24.09
CA ILE A 663 -13.30 11.10 -24.45
C ILE A 663 -14.19 11.03 -23.20
N GLU A 664 -15.00 12.06 -22.94
CA GLU A 664 -15.94 12.04 -21.83
C GLU A 664 -17.13 11.12 -22.16
N ILE A 665 -17.35 10.08 -21.35
CA ILE A 665 -18.46 9.14 -21.55
C ILE A 665 -19.55 9.24 -20.49
N ASN A 666 -20.79 8.95 -20.88
CA ASN A 666 -21.95 8.98 -19.98
C ASN A 666 -22.32 7.59 -19.44
N GLY A 667 -21.43 7.01 -18.63
CA GLY A 667 -21.62 5.71 -18.00
C GLY A 667 -20.28 4.99 -17.80
N ASN A 668 -20.33 3.66 -17.85
CA ASN A 668 -19.15 2.78 -17.80
C ASN A 668 -19.13 1.82 -19.00
N ILE A 669 -18.01 1.72 -19.70
CA ILE A 669 -17.79 0.78 -20.81
C ILE A 669 -16.75 -0.24 -20.38
N ILE A 670 -17.11 -1.52 -20.36
CA ILE A 670 -16.23 -2.62 -19.95
C ILE A 670 -16.04 -3.59 -21.12
N GLY A 671 -14.80 -4.02 -21.37
CA GLY A 671 -14.45 -5.08 -22.31
C GLY A 671 -13.89 -6.29 -21.59
N LEU A 672 -14.39 -7.49 -21.90
CA LEU A 672 -14.01 -8.73 -21.24
C LEU A 672 -13.71 -9.85 -22.25
N GLN A 673 -12.63 -10.60 -22.02
CA GLN A 673 -12.30 -11.84 -22.71
C GLN A 673 -12.77 -13.03 -21.88
N ALA A 674 -13.44 -13.98 -22.55
CA ALA A 674 -14.01 -15.14 -21.87
C ALA A 674 -13.04 -16.34 -21.83
N ASN A 675 -12.67 -16.92 -22.98
CA ASN A 675 -11.86 -18.15 -23.06
C ASN A 675 -10.37 -17.85 -23.34
N MET A 676 -9.60 -17.52 -22.30
CA MET A 676 -8.21 -17.06 -22.44
C MET A 676 -7.28 -18.14 -22.97
N GLU A 677 -7.42 -19.37 -22.49
CA GLU A 677 -6.52 -20.46 -22.91
C GLU A 677 -6.78 -20.87 -24.37
N ALA A 678 -8.06 -20.95 -24.80
CA ALA A 678 -8.37 -21.19 -26.21
C ALA A 678 -7.96 -20.02 -27.12
N ILE A 679 -8.07 -18.76 -26.65
CA ILE A 679 -7.55 -17.58 -27.36
C ILE A 679 -6.04 -17.69 -27.60
N LYS A 680 -5.29 -18.15 -26.59
CA LYS A 680 -3.83 -18.30 -26.68
C LYS A 680 -3.44 -19.35 -27.71
N GLN A 681 -4.20 -20.43 -27.82
CA GLN A 681 -3.98 -21.51 -28.78
C GLN A 681 -4.63 -21.23 -30.15
N LYS A 682 -5.48 -20.19 -30.24
CA LYS A 682 -6.30 -19.83 -31.42
C LYS A 682 -7.25 -20.96 -31.85
N GLU A 683 -7.73 -21.73 -30.88
CA GLU A 683 -8.65 -22.85 -31.08
C GLU A 683 -10.07 -22.49 -30.63
N ARG A 684 -11.09 -23.25 -31.07
CA ARG A 684 -12.50 -23.00 -30.71
C ARG A 684 -12.74 -23.20 -29.20
N PHE A 685 -12.12 -24.25 -28.68
CA PHE A 685 -12.10 -24.64 -27.27
C PHE A 685 -11.09 -25.77 -27.11
N ILE A 686 -10.70 -26.07 -25.87
CA ILE A 686 -9.76 -27.14 -25.53
C ILE A 686 -10.52 -28.37 -25.07
N ASP A 687 -11.37 -28.24 -24.05
CA ASP A 687 -12.14 -29.35 -23.49
C ASP A 687 -13.64 -29.28 -23.80
N TYR A 688 -14.25 -28.09 -23.63
CA TYR A 688 -15.68 -27.87 -23.89
C TYR A 688 -15.91 -26.56 -24.63
N ASP A 689 -16.89 -26.48 -25.52
CA ASP A 689 -17.32 -25.19 -26.07
C ASP A 689 -17.88 -24.29 -24.94
N LEU A 690 -17.14 -23.24 -24.57
CA LEU A 690 -17.52 -22.32 -23.49
C LEU A 690 -18.90 -21.70 -23.73
N ASN A 691 -19.32 -21.51 -25.00
CA ASN A 691 -20.64 -20.99 -25.35
C ASN A 691 -21.74 -22.05 -25.37
N ARG A 692 -21.51 -23.24 -24.80
CA ARG A 692 -22.48 -24.33 -24.65
C ARG A 692 -22.60 -24.86 -23.22
N ILE A 693 -21.80 -24.35 -22.29
CA ILE A 693 -21.73 -24.83 -20.90
C ILE A 693 -22.32 -23.87 -19.86
N TRP A 694 -23.06 -22.84 -20.25
CA TRP A 694 -23.73 -21.91 -19.31
C TRP A 694 -25.03 -22.49 -18.74
N GLN A 695 -24.92 -23.60 -18.01
CA GLN A 695 -26.05 -24.31 -17.40
C GLN A 695 -25.70 -24.78 -15.99
N LYS A 696 -26.73 -24.93 -15.12
CA LYS A 696 -26.57 -25.30 -13.69
C LYS A 696 -25.67 -26.53 -13.47
N LYS A 697 -25.78 -27.56 -14.33
CA LYS A 697 -24.95 -28.78 -14.24
C LYS A 697 -23.45 -28.49 -14.38
N TYR A 698 -23.04 -27.59 -15.27
CA TYR A 698 -21.64 -27.27 -15.52
C TYR A 698 -21.07 -26.34 -14.44
N PHE A 699 -21.88 -25.44 -13.87
CA PHE A 699 -21.47 -24.69 -12.67
C PHE A 699 -21.20 -25.62 -11.49
N GLN A 700 -22.02 -26.65 -11.29
CA GLN A 700 -21.77 -27.66 -10.26
C GLN A 700 -20.51 -28.49 -10.54
N LEU A 701 -20.28 -28.86 -11.81
CA LEU A 701 -19.04 -29.55 -12.23
C LEU A 701 -17.80 -28.67 -12.01
N ALA A 702 -17.87 -27.37 -12.31
CA ALA A 702 -16.78 -26.41 -12.11
C ALA A 702 -16.44 -26.17 -10.63
N ILE A 703 -17.38 -26.39 -9.71
CA ILE A 703 -17.12 -26.34 -8.26
C ILE A 703 -16.41 -27.61 -7.79
N LYS A 704 -16.77 -28.79 -8.32
CA LYS A 704 -16.21 -30.09 -7.92
C LYS A 704 -14.80 -30.35 -8.50
N ASN A 705 -14.54 -29.92 -9.73
CA ASN A 705 -13.27 -30.16 -10.42
C ASN A 705 -12.34 -28.95 -10.28
N ASN A 706 -11.46 -28.98 -9.27
CA ASN A 706 -10.50 -27.91 -8.99
C ASN A 706 -9.40 -27.86 -10.09
N GLN A 707 -9.60 -26.99 -11.10
CA GLN A 707 -8.63 -26.58 -12.15
C GLN A 707 -8.20 -27.61 -13.22
N LYS A 708 -8.74 -28.83 -13.27
CA LYS A 708 -8.29 -29.84 -14.27
C LYS A 708 -8.80 -29.63 -15.70
N ASN A 709 -9.84 -28.83 -15.90
CA ASN A 709 -10.49 -28.63 -17.19
C ASN A 709 -10.53 -27.14 -17.52
N SER A 710 -10.07 -26.80 -18.72
CA SER A 710 -9.88 -25.42 -19.19
C SER A 710 -11.19 -24.64 -19.14
N GLU A 711 -12.22 -25.04 -19.90
CA GLU A 711 -13.43 -24.23 -19.98
C GLU A 711 -14.32 -24.25 -18.73
N LEU A 712 -14.23 -25.27 -17.88
CA LEU A 712 -14.88 -25.18 -16.56
C LEU A 712 -14.22 -24.12 -15.66
N TYR A 713 -12.91 -23.93 -15.78
CA TYR A 713 -12.20 -22.83 -15.11
C TYR A 713 -12.59 -21.48 -15.72
N GLU A 714 -12.65 -21.37 -17.05
CA GLU A 714 -13.07 -20.15 -17.75
C GLU A 714 -14.51 -19.77 -17.41
N LEU A 715 -15.43 -20.74 -17.40
CA LEU A 715 -16.82 -20.56 -16.99
C LEU A 715 -16.89 -19.96 -15.57
N LYS A 716 -16.19 -20.54 -14.60
CA LYS A 716 -16.20 -20.07 -13.20
C LYS A 716 -15.65 -18.66 -13.09
N LYS A 717 -14.54 -18.35 -13.77
CA LYS A 717 -13.86 -17.06 -13.70
C LYS A 717 -14.67 -15.96 -14.39
N THR A 718 -15.07 -16.16 -15.64
CA THR A 718 -15.89 -15.22 -16.40
C THR A 718 -17.22 -14.96 -15.67
N HIS A 719 -17.87 -16.00 -15.15
CA HIS A 719 -19.09 -15.85 -14.36
C HIS A 719 -18.87 -15.00 -13.10
N SER A 720 -17.83 -15.30 -12.31
CA SER A 720 -17.51 -14.55 -11.08
C SER A 720 -17.29 -13.06 -11.33
N ILE A 721 -16.61 -12.70 -12.43
CA ILE A 721 -16.35 -11.31 -12.80
C ILE A 721 -17.66 -10.61 -13.16
N ILE A 722 -18.48 -11.24 -14.02
CA ILE A 722 -19.75 -10.64 -14.44
C ILE A 722 -20.70 -10.48 -13.25
N GLU A 723 -20.80 -11.45 -12.34
CA GLU A 723 -21.63 -11.30 -11.12
C GLU A 723 -21.10 -10.17 -10.22
N THR A 724 -19.78 -10.02 -10.08
CA THR A 724 -19.19 -8.89 -9.33
C THR A 724 -19.56 -7.54 -9.96
N ILE A 725 -19.58 -7.45 -11.29
CA ILE A 725 -20.03 -6.24 -12.02
C ILE A 725 -21.52 -6.00 -11.77
N ILE A 726 -22.34 -7.04 -11.83
CA ILE A 726 -23.79 -6.97 -11.59
C ILE A 726 -24.10 -6.47 -10.16
N GLU A 727 -23.42 -7.03 -9.16
CA GLU A 727 -23.56 -6.63 -7.76
C GLU A 727 -23.21 -5.15 -7.55
N LYS A 728 -22.07 -4.70 -8.12
CA LYS A 728 -21.58 -3.33 -7.94
C LYS A 728 -22.40 -2.28 -8.71
N LYS A 729 -22.89 -2.60 -9.92
CA LYS A 729 -23.48 -1.60 -10.84
C LYS A 729 -25.01 -1.60 -10.88
N LYS A 730 -25.66 -2.51 -10.13
CA LYS A 730 -27.11 -2.78 -10.13
C LYS A 730 -27.60 -3.31 -11.48
N LYS A 731 -28.22 -4.48 -11.43
CA LYS A 731 -28.74 -5.27 -12.55
C LYS A 731 -29.47 -4.49 -13.66
N ASN A 732 -30.34 -3.53 -13.31
CA ASN A 732 -31.18 -2.82 -14.28
C ASN A 732 -30.42 -1.80 -15.15
N ASN A 733 -29.16 -1.54 -14.85
CA ASN A 733 -28.34 -0.55 -15.58
C ASN A 733 -27.28 -1.21 -16.46
N ILE A 734 -27.36 -2.52 -16.72
CA ILE A 734 -26.33 -3.30 -17.40
C ILE A 734 -26.87 -3.83 -18.73
N THR A 735 -26.10 -3.61 -19.79
CA THR A 735 -26.29 -4.24 -21.11
C THR A 735 -25.07 -5.09 -21.42
N ILE A 736 -25.27 -6.33 -21.88
CA ILE A 736 -24.21 -7.22 -22.33
C ILE A 736 -24.28 -7.38 -23.86
N VAL A 737 -23.14 -7.26 -24.54
CA VAL A 737 -23.00 -7.49 -25.97
C VAL A 737 -21.88 -8.50 -26.19
N ASP A 738 -22.23 -9.68 -26.70
CA ASP A 738 -21.28 -10.75 -27.00
C ASP A 738 -20.81 -10.65 -28.46
N LEU A 739 -19.51 -10.44 -28.66
CA LEU A 739 -18.89 -10.21 -29.96
C LEU A 739 -18.38 -11.53 -30.54
N HIS A 740 -18.97 -11.93 -31.66
CA HIS A 740 -18.70 -13.19 -32.33
C HIS A 740 -18.21 -12.98 -33.78
N ASN A 741 -17.66 -14.05 -34.34
CA ASN A 741 -17.38 -14.19 -35.76
C ASN A 741 -18.07 -15.43 -36.32
N THR A 742 -18.21 -15.48 -37.63
CA THR A 742 -18.75 -16.62 -38.37
C THR A 742 -17.74 -17.09 -39.42
N SER A 743 -17.95 -18.27 -39.99
CA SER A 743 -17.12 -18.80 -41.08
C SER A 743 -17.54 -18.28 -42.46
N SER A 744 -18.67 -17.58 -42.57
CA SER A 744 -19.25 -17.10 -43.82
C SER A 744 -18.82 -15.66 -44.12
N GLN A 745 -18.58 -15.36 -45.41
CA GLN A 745 -18.30 -14.00 -45.89
C GLN A 745 -19.45 -13.02 -45.60
N ASP A 746 -20.71 -13.45 -45.75
CA ASP A 746 -21.92 -12.65 -45.42
C ASP A 746 -22.28 -12.73 -43.92
N GLY A 747 -21.27 -12.56 -43.05
CA GLY A 747 -21.34 -12.89 -41.63
C GLY A 747 -21.86 -11.82 -40.67
N LEU A 748 -22.39 -10.71 -41.17
CA LEU A 748 -22.68 -9.51 -40.38
C LEU A 748 -24.15 -9.49 -39.93
N PHE A 749 -24.44 -9.81 -38.67
CA PHE A 749 -25.80 -9.77 -38.11
C PHE A 749 -25.81 -9.68 -36.58
N THR A 750 -26.99 -9.49 -36.01
CA THR A 750 -27.20 -9.56 -34.55
C THR A 750 -28.17 -10.68 -34.20
N ILE A 751 -28.09 -11.21 -32.98
CA ILE A 751 -29.06 -12.17 -32.45
C ILE A 751 -29.64 -11.62 -31.16
N VAL A 752 -30.97 -11.58 -31.09
CA VAL A 752 -31.74 -11.02 -29.96
C VAL A 752 -32.87 -11.95 -29.53
N SER A 753 -33.36 -11.77 -28.31
CA SER A 753 -34.43 -12.58 -27.72
C SER A 753 -35.70 -11.78 -27.41
N ASN A 754 -35.60 -10.46 -27.23
CA ASN A 754 -36.71 -9.58 -26.85
C ASN A 754 -36.63 -8.20 -27.52
N GLU A 755 -37.68 -7.40 -27.37
CA GLU A 755 -37.81 -6.08 -28.00
C GLU A 755 -36.76 -5.06 -27.51
N ASN A 756 -36.30 -5.15 -26.26
CA ASN A 756 -35.27 -4.26 -25.74
C ASN A 756 -33.92 -4.50 -26.41
N GLU A 757 -33.57 -5.76 -26.62
CA GLU A 757 -32.36 -6.17 -27.35
C GLU A 757 -32.47 -5.81 -28.83
N GLU A 758 -33.66 -5.99 -29.43
CA GLU A 758 -33.94 -5.59 -30.82
C GLU A 758 -33.73 -4.09 -31.04
N LYS A 759 -34.14 -3.25 -30.09
CA LYS A 759 -33.90 -1.81 -30.14
C LYS A 759 -32.40 -1.48 -30.18
N ILE A 760 -31.59 -2.17 -29.39
CA ILE A 760 -30.12 -1.97 -29.38
C ILE A 760 -29.50 -2.49 -30.68
N ALA A 761 -29.94 -3.66 -31.15
CA ALA A 761 -29.52 -4.24 -32.42
C ALA A 761 -29.87 -3.33 -33.62
N SER A 762 -30.98 -2.59 -33.55
CA SER A 762 -31.35 -1.63 -34.61
C SER A 762 -30.31 -0.52 -34.83
N TYR A 763 -29.50 -0.21 -33.81
CA TYR A 763 -28.51 0.87 -33.87
C TYR A 763 -27.36 0.59 -34.84
N VAL A 764 -27.04 -0.68 -35.08
CA VAL A 764 -25.97 -1.07 -36.02
C VAL A 764 -26.42 -1.13 -37.48
N GLU A 765 -27.74 -1.15 -37.73
CA GLU A 765 -28.36 -1.17 -39.07
C GLU A 765 -28.05 -2.43 -39.90
N ILE A 766 -27.90 -3.59 -39.25
CA ILE A 766 -27.63 -4.89 -39.89
C ILE A 766 -28.78 -5.87 -39.66
N PRO A 767 -28.84 -7.01 -40.38
CA PRO A 767 -29.86 -8.04 -40.14
C PRO A 767 -29.92 -8.49 -38.68
N CYS A 768 -31.12 -8.76 -38.18
CA CYS A 768 -31.38 -9.14 -36.80
C CYS A 768 -32.15 -10.47 -36.75
N ILE A 769 -31.55 -11.46 -36.10
CA ILE A 769 -32.07 -12.82 -35.95
C ILE A 769 -32.77 -12.95 -34.60
N THR A 770 -34.00 -13.46 -34.61
CA THR A 770 -34.80 -13.69 -33.42
C THR A 770 -35.15 -15.16 -33.23
N LYS A 771 -35.50 -15.53 -31.99
CA LYS A 771 -35.90 -16.89 -31.58
C LYS A 771 -34.83 -17.99 -31.78
N LEU A 772 -33.56 -17.64 -31.91
CA LEU A 772 -32.48 -18.65 -31.92
C LEU A 772 -32.32 -19.30 -30.54
N PHE A 773 -32.27 -18.48 -29.48
CA PHE A 773 -32.03 -18.95 -28.11
C PHE A 773 -33.19 -19.71 -27.46
N SER A 774 -34.37 -19.77 -28.10
CA SER A 774 -35.41 -20.71 -27.67
C SER A 774 -35.09 -22.16 -28.07
N LYS A 775 -34.20 -22.35 -29.05
CA LYS A 775 -33.84 -23.66 -29.61
C LYS A 775 -32.39 -24.08 -29.32
N VAL A 776 -31.47 -23.13 -29.16
CA VAL A 776 -30.07 -23.36 -28.76
C VAL A 776 -29.92 -23.07 -27.27
N LYS A 777 -29.42 -24.03 -26.48
CA LYS A 777 -29.26 -23.91 -25.02
C LYS A 777 -27.79 -23.87 -24.60
N GLY A 778 -27.51 -23.13 -23.52
CA GLY A 778 -26.20 -23.13 -22.85
C GLY A 778 -25.24 -22.02 -23.28
N SER A 779 -25.71 -20.98 -23.97
CA SER A 779 -24.91 -19.80 -24.29
C SER A 779 -24.86 -18.78 -23.16
N LEU A 780 -23.82 -17.94 -23.17
CA LEU A 780 -23.63 -16.86 -22.19
C LEU A 780 -24.81 -15.88 -22.21
N VAL A 781 -25.19 -15.43 -23.41
CA VAL A 781 -26.28 -14.47 -23.63
C VAL A 781 -27.61 -15.02 -23.14
N GLN A 782 -27.92 -16.30 -23.41
CA GLN A 782 -29.15 -16.92 -22.92
C GLN A 782 -29.19 -16.98 -21.39
N TYR A 783 -28.07 -17.31 -20.74
CA TYR A 783 -27.98 -17.38 -19.28
C TYR A 783 -28.27 -16.03 -18.63
N TYR A 784 -27.65 -14.95 -19.09
CA TYR A 784 -27.88 -13.61 -18.52
C TYR A 784 -29.24 -13.01 -18.91
N ASN A 785 -29.75 -13.32 -20.09
CA ASN A 785 -31.12 -12.99 -20.47
C ASN A 785 -32.14 -13.67 -19.55
N SER A 786 -31.95 -14.95 -19.20
CA SER A 786 -32.83 -15.66 -18.25
C SER A 786 -32.79 -15.06 -16.84
N LYS A 787 -31.70 -14.35 -16.50
CA LYS A 787 -31.61 -13.55 -15.28
C LYS A 787 -32.28 -12.19 -15.44
N GLY A 788 -32.77 -11.76 -16.60
CA GLY A 788 -33.38 -10.44 -16.81
C GLY A 788 -32.37 -9.31 -17.05
N ILE A 789 -31.19 -9.63 -17.61
CA ILE A 789 -30.20 -8.66 -18.06
C ILE A 789 -30.26 -8.59 -19.59
N THR A 790 -30.39 -7.38 -20.14
CA THR A 790 -30.41 -7.13 -21.59
C THR A 790 -29.10 -7.62 -22.21
N SER A 791 -29.18 -8.67 -23.03
CA SER A 791 -27.99 -9.36 -23.56
C SER A 791 -28.21 -9.72 -25.03
N LEU A 792 -27.31 -9.32 -25.94
CA LEU A 792 -27.39 -9.65 -27.37
C LEU A 792 -26.06 -10.18 -27.93
N VAL A 793 -26.13 -10.85 -29.07
CA VAL A 793 -24.94 -11.24 -29.86
C VAL A 793 -24.76 -10.28 -31.03
N PHE A 794 -23.52 -9.91 -31.31
CA PHE A 794 -23.10 -9.16 -32.48
C PHE A 794 -22.02 -9.92 -33.26
N GLU A 795 -22.41 -10.42 -34.43
CA GLU A 795 -21.54 -11.12 -35.37
C GLU A 795 -20.88 -10.12 -36.31
N GLY A 796 -19.55 -10.03 -36.25
CA GLY A 796 -18.77 -9.01 -36.96
C GLY A 796 -18.44 -9.37 -38.41
N GLY A 797 -18.65 -10.62 -38.82
CA GLY A 797 -18.21 -11.13 -40.12
C GLY A 797 -17.32 -12.36 -40.02
N ALA A 798 -16.63 -12.67 -41.11
CA ALA A 798 -15.80 -13.86 -41.24
C ALA A 798 -14.59 -13.87 -40.26
N ILE A 799 -14.25 -15.05 -39.71
CA ILE A 799 -13.01 -15.24 -38.93
C ILE A 799 -11.80 -14.88 -39.80
N ASN A 800 -10.80 -14.23 -39.22
CA ASN A 800 -9.55 -13.81 -39.86
C ASN A 800 -9.72 -12.78 -41.01
N ASP A 801 -10.93 -12.28 -41.26
CA ASP A 801 -11.16 -11.18 -42.18
C ASP A 801 -10.88 -9.83 -41.49
N PRO A 802 -9.94 -9.01 -41.98
CA PRO A 802 -9.71 -7.67 -41.44
C PRO A 802 -10.95 -6.78 -41.43
N VAL A 803 -11.89 -6.96 -42.36
CA VAL A 803 -13.16 -6.23 -42.41
C VAL A 803 -14.01 -6.49 -41.17
N SER A 804 -13.90 -7.69 -40.57
CA SER A 804 -14.62 -8.04 -39.34
C SER A 804 -14.18 -7.18 -38.14
N ILE A 805 -12.93 -6.73 -38.10
CA ILE A 805 -12.43 -5.80 -37.07
C ILE A 805 -13.13 -4.46 -37.22
N PHE A 806 -13.14 -3.92 -38.45
CA PHE A 806 -13.83 -2.67 -38.76
C PHE A 806 -15.33 -2.75 -38.44
N ASN A 807 -15.99 -3.85 -38.81
CA ASN A 807 -17.40 -4.06 -38.53
C ASN A 807 -17.69 -4.04 -37.02
N HIS A 808 -16.88 -4.73 -36.21
CA HIS A 808 -16.99 -4.67 -34.76
C HIS A 808 -16.75 -3.26 -34.23
N GLU A 809 -15.70 -2.55 -34.67
CA GLU A 809 -15.42 -1.18 -34.23
C GLU A 809 -16.57 -0.22 -34.55
N ASN A 810 -16.97 -0.21 -35.81
CA ASN A 810 -18.07 0.59 -36.32
C ASN A 810 -19.36 0.32 -35.53
N GLY A 811 -19.68 -0.96 -35.32
CA GLY A 811 -20.88 -1.37 -34.63
C GLY A 811 -20.88 -0.99 -33.14
N ILE A 812 -19.75 -1.19 -32.45
CA ILE A 812 -19.58 -0.78 -31.05
C ILE A 812 -19.76 0.74 -30.92
N TYR A 813 -19.11 1.54 -31.76
CA TYR A 813 -19.28 3.00 -31.75
C TYR A 813 -20.73 3.41 -32.04
N LYS A 814 -21.45 2.75 -32.95
CA LYS A 814 -22.88 3.02 -33.22
C LYS A 814 -23.74 2.73 -31.98
N ILE A 815 -23.51 1.59 -31.32
CA ILE A 815 -24.21 1.21 -30.09
C ILE A 815 -23.94 2.27 -29.00
N LEU A 816 -22.67 2.61 -28.76
CA LEU A 816 -22.28 3.60 -27.76
C LEU A 816 -22.89 4.98 -28.05
N GLN A 817 -22.87 5.44 -29.30
CA GLN A 817 -23.45 6.72 -29.71
C GLN A 817 -24.97 6.75 -29.50
N LYS A 818 -25.70 5.74 -30.00
CA LYS A 818 -27.17 5.70 -29.92
C LYS A 818 -27.68 5.44 -28.51
N MET A 819 -26.91 4.72 -27.69
CA MET A 819 -27.17 4.57 -26.25
C MET A 819 -26.75 5.81 -25.42
N LYS A 820 -26.19 6.84 -26.07
CA LYS A 820 -25.74 8.10 -25.48
C LYS A 820 -24.60 7.92 -24.46
N PHE A 821 -23.70 6.96 -24.67
CA PHE A 821 -22.43 6.85 -23.95
C PHE A 821 -21.40 7.86 -24.50
N ILE A 822 -21.38 8.09 -25.80
CA ILE A 822 -20.49 9.05 -26.50
C ILE A 822 -21.31 9.95 -27.44
N LYS A 823 -20.74 11.09 -27.84
CA LYS A 823 -21.28 11.97 -28.88
C LYS A 823 -20.71 11.58 -30.25
N GLU A 824 -21.28 12.13 -31.32
CA GLU A 824 -20.80 11.88 -32.69
C GLU A 824 -19.39 12.40 -32.93
N ASN A 825 -19.07 13.57 -32.38
CA ASN A 825 -17.74 14.19 -32.48
C ASN A 825 -16.66 13.42 -31.71
N ASP A 826 -17.05 12.47 -30.86
CA ASP A 826 -16.16 11.62 -30.09
C ASP A 826 -15.77 10.33 -30.84
N ILE A 827 -16.26 10.16 -32.07
CA ILE A 827 -15.98 8.98 -32.90
C ILE A 827 -14.80 9.29 -33.83
N PRO A 828 -13.83 8.37 -34.01
CA PRO A 828 -12.71 8.58 -34.91
C PRO A 828 -13.14 8.99 -36.31
N ILE A 829 -12.50 10.01 -36.87
CA ILE A 829 -12.84 10.57 -38.20
C ILE A 829 -12.73 9.50 -39.30
N ASN A 830 -11.76 8.58 -39.21
CA ASN A 830 -11.63 7.47 -40.16
C ASN A 830 -12.86 6.55 -40.10
N ILE A 831 -13.34 6.20 -38.91
CA ILE A 831 -14.57 5.41 -38.74
C ILE A 831 -15.78 6.14 -39.32
N ILE A 832 -15.90 7.46 -39.13
CA ILE A 832 -16.98 8.27 -39.71
C ILE A 832 -16.90 8.29 -41.25
N LYS A 833 -15.72 8.54 -41.82
CA LYS A 833 -15.52 8.57 -43.28
C LYS A 833 -15.78 7.21 -43.94
N GLU A 834 -15.27 6.13 -43.35
CA GLU A 834 -15.49 4.77 -43.83
C GLU A 834 -16.97 4.36 -43.72
N ARG A 835 -17.69 4.82 -42.67
CA ARG A 835 -19.16 4.65 -42.57
C ARG A 835 -19.90 5.29 -43.75
N GLU A 836 -19.52 6.50 -44.15
CA GLU A 836 -20.18 7.18 -45.27
C GLU A 836 -19.89 6.50 -46.60
N GLN A 837 -18.65 6.04 -46.82
CA GLN A 837 -18.28 5.28 -48.01
C GLN A 837 -19.03 3.94 -48.09
N ILE A 838 -19.17 3.22 -46.98
CA ILE A 838 -19.87 1.92 -46.96
C ILE A 838 -21.38 2.08 -47.11
N LYS A 839 -22.00 3.16 -46.61
CA LYS A 839 -23.42 3.48 -46.86
C LYS A 839 -23.74 3.65 -48.35
N ILE A 840 -22.77 4.09 -49.15
CA ILE A 840 -22.91 4.25 -50.60
C ILE A 840 -22.84 2.88 -51.31
N ILE A 841 -22.07 1.93 -50.76
CA ILE A 841 -21.79 0.63 -51.39
C ILE A 841 -22.77 -0.47 -50.95
N HIS A 842 -23.23 -0.46 -49.69
CA HIS A 842 -24.08 -1.52 -49.12
C HIS A 842 -25.49 -0.99 -48.76
N LYS A 843 -26.52 -1.49 -49.46
CA LYS A 843 -27.95 -1.29 -49.13
C LYS A 843 -28.40 -2.11 -47.90
N ASN A 844 -27.55 -2.28 -46.88
CA ASN A 844 -27.90 -3.05 -45.70
C ASN A 844 -28.83 -2.23 -44.80
N LYS A 845 -30.15 -2.43 -45.00
CA LYS A 845 -31.19 -1.97 -44.09
C LYS A 845 -31.39 -3.02 -43.00
N PHE A 846 -31.62 -2.56 -41.77
CA PHE A 846 -32.10 -3.40 -40.68
C PHE A 846 -33.28 -4.25 -41.15
N SER A 847 -33.16 -5.57 -41.02
CA SER A 847 -34.18 -6.55 -41.42
C SER A 847 -34.30 -7.62 -40.36
N LYS A 848 -35.54 -7.96 -40.00
CA LYS A 848 -35.84 -8.92 -38.95
C LYS A 848 -36.10 -10.29 -39.55
N HIS A 849 -35.42 -11.29 -39.03
CA HIS A 849 -35.57 -12.67 -39.46
C HIS A 849 -35.80 -13.58 -38.24
N GLU A 850 -36.66 -14.57 -38.37
CA GLU A 850 -36.98 -15.53 -37.32
C GLU A 850 -36.47 -16.92 -37.68
N VAL A 851 -35.82 -17.62 -36.74
CA VAL A 851 -35.33 -18.99 -36.97
C VAL A 851 -36.49 -19.99 -37.07
N LYS A 852 -36.74 -20.48 -38.29
CA LYS A 852 -37.79 -21.46 -38.58
C LYS A 852 -37.29 -22.89 -38.42
N TYR A 853 -36.09 -23.20 -38.92
CA TYR A 853 -35.52 -24.56 -38.87
C TYR A 853 -34.05 -24.55 -38.42
N ILE A 854 -33.65 -25.64 -37.75
CA ILE A 854 -32.26 -25.92 -37.35
C ILE A 854 -31.89 -27.31 -37.84
N HIS A 855 -30.87 -27.40 -38.69
CA HIS A 855 -30.25 -28.66 -39.06
C HIS A 855 -29.17 -29.00 -38.05
N LYS A 856 -29.30 -30.14 -37.36
CA LYS A 856 -28.29 -30.64 -36.42
C LYS A 856 -27.40 -31.66 -37.09
N ILE A 857 -26.12 -31.65 -36.73
CA ILE A 857 -25.11 -32.55 -37.24
C ILE A 857 -24.37 -33.23 -36.08
N LYS A 858 -23.81 -34.40 -36.34
CA LYS A 858 -22.86 -35.12 -35.50
C LYS A 858 -21.51 -35.21 -36.22
N ASN A 859 -20.43 -35.40 -35.46
CA ASN A 859 -19.08 -35.55 -36.04
C ASN A 859 -18.99 -36.70 -37.06
N GLU A 860 -19.77 -37.77 -36.85
CA GLU A 860 -19.85 -38.94 -37.73
C GLU A 860 -20.51 -38.62 -39.09
N ASP A 861 -21.34 -37.58 -39.15
CA ASP A 861 -22.09 -37.23 -40.37
C ASP A 861 -21.16 -36.73 -41.48
N LYS A 862 -19.93 -36.28 -41.14
CA LYS A 862 -18.98 -35.61 -42.07
C LYS A 862 -19.68 -34.61 -42.98
N PHE A 863 -20.59 -33.83 -42.40
CA PHE A 863 -21.34 -32.82 -43.14
C PHE A 863 -20.37 -31.81 -43.78
N ILE A 864 -20.61 -31.49 -45.05
CA ILE A 864 -19.89 -30.49 -45.86
C ILE A 864 -20.93 -29.60 -46.55
N MET A 865 -20.87 -28.29 -46.34
CA MET A 865 -21.74 -27.33 -46.99
C MET A 865 -21.30 -27.11 -48.45
N MET A 866 -22.26 -26.88 -49.36
CA MET A 866 -21.92 -26.53 -50.74
C MET A 866 -21.26 -25.15 -50.82
N ASN A 867 -20.18 -25.05 -51.60
CA ASN A 867 -19.35 -23.83 -51.74
C ASN A 867 -20.11 -22.57 -52.20
N ASN A 868 -21.29 -22.72 -52.80
CA ASN A 868 -22.11 -21.62 -53.31
C ASN A 868 -23.18 -21.12 -52.35
N ILE A 869 -23.26 -21.65 -51.12
CA ILE A 869 -24.22 -21.25 -50.09
C ILE A 869 -23.57 -20.20 -49.19
N THR A 870 -24.17 -18.99 -49.14
CA THR A 870 -23.77 -17.90 -48.24
C THR A 870 -24.92 -17.55 -47.29
N ASN A 871 -24.61 -16.84 -46.21
CA ASN A 871 -25.63 -16.35 -45.29
C ASN A 871 -26.64 -15.44 -46.00
N PHE A 872 -27.89 -15.49 -45.56
CA PHE A 872 -29.04 -14.77 -46.11
C PHE A 872 -29.42 -15.13 -47.55
N LYS A 873 -28.77 -16.12 -48.18
CA LYS A 873 -29.16 -16.64 -49.49
C LYS A 873 -30.55 -17.29 -49.42
N ASN A 874 -31.43 -16.91 -50.33
CA ASN A 874 -32.74 -17.54 -50.47
C ASN A 874 -32.59 -19.00 -50.90
N VAL A 875 -33.32 -19.88 -50.26
CA VAL A 875 -33.43 -21.30 -50.60
C VAL A 875 -34.90 -21.70 -50.65
N ASN A 876 -35.24 -22.52 -51.63
CA ASN A 876 -36.52 -23.18 -51.74
C ASN A 876 -36.47 -24.54 -51.04
N LYS A 877 -37.64 -25.08 -50.73
CA LYS A 877 -37.76 -26.45 -50.24
C LYS A 877 -37.13 -27.40 -51.26
N ASN A 878 -36.32 -28.33 -50.78
CA ASN A 878 -35.55 -29.34 -51.51
C ASN A 878 -34.28 -28.84 -52.23
N ASP A 879 -33.91 -27.56 -52.13
CA ASP A 879 -32.60 -27.10 -52.61
C ASP A 879 -31.48 -27.84 -51.87
N ILE A 880 -30.43 -28.24 -52.59
CA ILE A 880 -29.27 -28.91 -51.97
C ILE A 880 -28.44 -27.86 -51.25
N ILE A 881 -28.23 -28.06 -49.95
CA ILE A 881 -27.51 -27.14 -49.06
C ILE A 881 -26.11 -27.68 -48.76
N GLY A 882 -25.99 -29.00 -48.62
CA GLY A 882 -24.72 -29.65 -48.31
C GLY A 882 -24.77 -31.15 -48.64
N LYS A 883 -23.75 -31.86 -48.20
CA LYS A 883 -23.64 -33.31 -48.29
C LYS A 883 -23.17 -33.87 -46.95
N ASP A 884 -23.63 -35.05 -46.59
CA ASP A 884 -23.15 -35.83 -45.45
C ASP A 884 -22.82 -37.26 -45.92
N VAL A 885 -22.44 -38.15 -45.00
CA VAL A 885 -22.18 -39.57 -45.31
C VAL A 885 -23.39 -40.31 -45.89
N ASN A 886 -24.61 -39.79 -45.71
CA ASN A 886 -25.86 -40.37 -46.19
C ASN A 886 -26.30 -39.77 -47.54
N GLY A 887 -25.55 -38.81 -48.11
CA GLY A 887 -25.81 -38.22 -49.42
C GLY A 887 -26.07 -36.72 -49.38
N GLU A 888 -27.04 -36.26 -50.16
CA GLU A 888 -27.35 -34.83 -50.27
C GLU A 888 -28.28 -34.34 -49.14
N VAL A 889 -27.85 -33.28 -48.46
CA VAL A 889 -28.65 -32.60 -47.44
C VAL A 889 -29.42 -31.45 -48.08
N ARG A 890 -30.75 -31.53 -48.04
CA ARG A 890 -31.66 -30.60 -48.72
C ARG A 890 -32.43 -29.73 -47.73
N ALA A 891 -32.80 -28.51 -48.14
CA ALA A 891 -33.58 -27.59 -47.34
C ALA A 891 -35.00 -28.13 -47.09
N PRO A 892 -35.44 -28.34 -45.83
CA PRO A 892 -36.77 -28.89 -45.56
C PRO A 892 -37.91 -27.88 -45.77
N ILE A 893 -37.59 -26.58 -45.79
CA ILE A 893 -38.54 -25.48 -45.95
C ILE A 893 -37.92 -24.37 -46.80
N LYS A 894 -38.77 -23.52 -47.39
CA LYS A 894 -38.34 -22.27 -48.03
C LYS A 894 -37.93 -21.25 -46.96
N GLY A 895 -36.90 -20.46 -47.24
CA GLY A 895 -36.47 -19.34 -46.40
C GLY A 895 -35.10 -18.83 -46.83
N LYS A 896 -34.34 -18.30 -45.88
CA LYS A 896 -32.94 -17.90 -46.08
C LYS A 896 -32.01 -18.77 -45.24
N ILE A 897 -30.83 -19.10 -45.77
CA ILE A 897 -29.82 -19.85 -45.01
C ILE A 897 -29.11 -18.92 -44.03
N LEU A 898 -28.89 -19.39 -42.81
CA LEU A 898 -27.98 -18.79 -41.86
C LEU A 898 -27.06 -19.89 -41.32
N MET A 899 -25.77 -19.73 -41.54
CA MET A 899 -24.73 -20.65 -41.11
C MET A 899 -24.12 -20.15 -39.80
N PRO A 900 -24.12 -20.97 -38.74
CA PRO A 900 -23.20 -20.74 -37.62
C PRO A 900 -21.76 -20.98 -38.09
N LEU A 901 -20.79 -20.62 -37.23
CA LEU A 901 -19.37 -20.89 -37.45
C LEU A 901 -19.12 -22.39 -37.73
N TYR A 902 -18.79 -22.70 -38.98
CA TYR A 902 -18.70 -24.05 -39.53
C TYR A 902 -17.37 -24.70 -39.17
N GLN A 903 -17.41 -25.71 -38.29
CA GLN A 903 -16.25 -26.52 -37.94
C GLN A 903 -16.68 -27.97 -37.69
N SER A 904 -15.74 -28.91 -37.85
CA SER A 904 -15.88 -30.33 -37.53
C SER A 904 -16.20 -30.64 -36.06
N GLN A 905 -16.30 -29.60 -35.22
CA GLN A 905 -16.49 -29.66 -33.78
C GLN A 905 -17.87 -29.09 -33.33
N GLY A 906 -18.72 -28.63 -34.25
CA GLY A 906 -20.05 -28.05 -33.96
C GLY A 906 -21.21 -29.06 -34.04
N SER A 907 -22.35 -28.73 -33.45
CA SER A 907 -23.57 -29.58 -33.46
C SER A 907 -24.68 -29.09 -34.39
N GLU A 908 -24.46 -27.94 -35.04
CA GLU A 908 -25.42 -27.23 -35.87
C GLU A 908 -24.83 -27.04 -37.28
N GLY A 909 -25.49 -27.58 -38.29
CA GLY A 909 -25.04 -27.46 -39.69
C GLY A 909 -25.46 -26.15 -40.33
N PHE A 910 -26.76 -25.83 -40.29
CA PHE A 910 -27.32 -24.57 -40.77
C PHE A 910 -28.70 -24.28 -40.15
N TYR A 911 -29.13 -23.04 -40.27
CA TYR A 911 -30.48 -22.59 -39.93
C TYR A 911 -31.21 -22.14 -41.19
N ILE A 912 -32.54 -22.27 -41.18
CA ILE A 912 -33.41 -21.57 -42.13
C ILE A 912 -34.19 -20.50 -41.38
N ILE A 913 -34.07 -19.27 -41.83
CA ILE A 913 -34.75 -18.09 -41.28
C ILE A 913 -35.81 -17.58 -42.25
N SER A 914 -36.81 -16.87 -41.72
CA SER A 914 -37.96 -16.31 -42.47
C SER A 914 -37.57 -15.29 -43.54
#